data_AF-A0A660UPB7-F1
#
_entry.id   AF-A0A660UPB7-F1
#
_cell.length_a   1.000
_cell.length_b   1.000
_cell.length_c   1.000
_cell.angle_alpha   90.00
_cell.angle_beta   90.00
_cell.angle_gamma   90.00
#
_symmetry.space_group_name_H-M   'P 1'
#
loop_
_entity.id
_entity.type
_entity.pdbx_description
1 polymer ?
#
loop_
_entity_poly.entity_id
_entity_poly.type
_entity_poly.pdbx_seq_one_letter_code
_entity_poly.pdbx_strand_id
1 'polypeptide(L)'
;MPKQKLYLHIGIYKTGTTALQDFFLMNRDVLSEKGVVYPDIGMLNSSHNRFGASFYEDQDRTVAIQNLDNKSTKEYVEQIMDLSDDVLISTELIWHKGNDAYKLECLKNKFDIKVILYLRRQDLYLESAYNQEVKCNESRDIELFLGDIMESGLLDYDESTLSKWSRFAGKENLIVRPYEKEQFYGGSIFSDFLYYALNINSIEGFQLPSDYPNPRFSNNALEFKRLINQQDLVDYSLKEKLIPYLLDFSVKEDPDSYHPFAGQGLLSIGKRHEIIQKYARSNHQIACYYLGRQDGRLFYSPVSTPLTQKTYLGELTSNKTNEIAELLAKEDPEVFLEVTLQLLGALCSDVSLSKDTRWLLSLPTVAIEMASSLMEAKVGIAEKELTIQMLNETVSKKDDVIAKKDQLLKAAKIAITEKDQTLTDANTVITENEDAITALEEAVSRKDILTVEKDRMIEGLKDANSQKETVIAEKEKALENANTDIANLQAAVAENEQALADANTIITEKGEAVMALEEAISQKDDMVAEKNRTIGDLRDTNAQQETVIAERDQALKKANTDIANLQSITAEKDYAIADKDRQIHSYRQELYSVYTSRSWRFTLPMRKVGTVVRCTRAILHRPWLRAKIKRAYFLLPALVRNSRLIDNLKNRFKNKEIL
;
A
#
# COMPACT_ATOMS: atom_id res chain seq x y z
N MET A 1 11.13 -16.13 4.99
CA MET A 1 12.02 -14.96 4.82
C MET A 1 12.81 -15.15 3.54
N PRO A 2 13.19 -14.08 2.81
CA PRO A 2 14.13 -14.21 1.70
C PRO A 2 15.43 -14.88 2.21
N LYS A 3 16.03 -15.74 1.40
CA LYS A 3 17.34 -16.33 1.69
C LYS A 3 18.40 -15.23 1.68
N GLN A 4 19.40 -15.33 2.56
CA GLN A 4 20.63 -14.54 2.46
C GLN A 4 21.37 -14.90 1.18
N LYS A 5 22.32 -14.09 0.75
CA LYS A 5 23.17 -14.40 -0.41
C LYS A 5 24.51 -14.93 0.04
N LEU A 6 24.99 -15.96 -0.66
CA LEU A 6 26.38 -16.39 -0.58
C LEU A 6 27.05 -16.06 -1.91
N TYR A 7 27.83 -15.00 -1.91
CA TYR A 7 28.70 -14.61 -3.01
C TYR A 7 29.95 -15.49 -2.98
N LEU A 8 30.04 -16.44 -3.90
CA LEU A 8 31.17 -17.33 -4.06
C LEU A 8 32.01 -16.89 -5.26
N HIS A 9 33.03 -16.09 -5.00
CA HIS A 9 34.01 -15.69 -6.01
C HIS A 9 35.06 -16.80 -6.20
N ILE A 10 35.01 -17.47 -7.35
CA ILE A 10 35.84 -18.65 -7.64
C ILE A 10 37.04 -18.34 -8.54
N GLY A 11 37.27 -17.08 -8.89
CA GLY A 11 38.39 -16.65 -9.75
C GLY A 11 37.96 -16.34 -11.17
N ILE A 12 38.55 -16.89 -12.24
CA ILE A 12 39.56 -17.95 -12.22
C ILE A 12 40.94 -17.43 -11.79
N TYR A 13 41.91 -18.32 -11.61
CA TYR A 13 43.31 -17.94 -11.37
C TYR A 13 43.83 -16.95 -12.45
N LYS A 14 44.73 -16.02 -12.08
CA LYS A 14 45.28 -14.96 -12.97
C LYS A 14 44.29 -13.96 -13.57
N THR A 15 43.13 -13.74 -12.94
CA THR A 15 42.15 -12.70 -13.31
C THR A 15 42.00 -11.62 -12.24
N GLY A 16 43.11 -11.24 -11.59
CA GLY A 16 43.11 -10.19 -10.56
C GLY A 16 42.53 -10.62 -9.22
N THR A 17 42.47 -11.93 -8.95
CA THR A 17 41.92 -12.50 -7.71
C THR A 17 42.61 -11.98 -6.47
N THR A 18 43.94 -11.91 -6.45
CA THR A 18 44.71 -11.35 -5.32
C THR A 18 44.34 -9.89 -5.05
N ALA A 19 44.27 -9.07 -6.10
CA ALA A 19 43.88 -7.66 -5.95
C ALA A 19 42.46 -7.52 -5.36
N LEU A 20 41.51 -8.32 -5.85
CA LEU A 20 40.14 -8.35 -5.30
C LEU A 20 40.11 -8.85 -3.85
N GLN A 21 40.88 -9.88 -3.52
CA GLN A 21 40.99 -10.46 -2.18
C GLN A 21 41.57 -9.45 -1.17
N ASP A 22 42.66 -8.77 -1.53
CA ASP A 22 43.25 -7.69 -0.74
C ASP A 22 42.24 -6.54 -0.56
N PHE A 23 41.54 -6.17 -1.64
CA PHE A 23 40.47 -5.18 -1.58
C PHE A 23 39.34 -5.59 -0.62
N PHE A 24 38.91 -6.86 -0.62
CA PHE A 24 37.88 -7.33 0.31
C PHE A 24 38.35 -7.33 1.75
N LEU A 25 39.59 -7.77 2.01
CA LEU A 25 40.21 -7.77 3.33
C LEU A 25 40.35 -6.34 3.89
N MET A 26 40.84 -5.40 3.07
CA MET A 26 41.04 -4.01 3.47
C MET A 26 39.73 -3.27 3.74
N ASN A 27 38.62 -3.72 3.13
CA ASN A 27 37.31 -3.06 3.19
C ASN A 27 36.25 -3.89 3.92
N ARG A 28 36.63 -4.80 4.81
CA ARG A 28 35.68 -5.66 5.53
C ARG A 28 34.59 -4.88 6.26
N ASP A 29 34.98 -3.82 6.96
CA ASP A 29 34.05 -3.00 7.73
C ASP A 29 33.08 -2.28 6.79
N VAL A 30 33.60 -1.69 5.71
CA VAL A 30 32.79 -1.03 4.67
C VAL A 30 31.83 -2.03 4.00
N LEU A 31 32.29 -3.24 3.68
CA LEU A 31 31.44 -4.30 3.13
C LEU A 31 30.35 -4.72 4.12
N SER A 32 30.70 -4.85 5.41
CA SER A 32 29.76 -5.22 6.47
C SER A 32 28.68 -4.15 6.67
N GLU A 33 29.03 -2.87 6.62
CA GLU A 33 28.07 -1.75 6.61
C GLU A 33 27.12 -1.79 5.39
N LYS A 34 27.58 -2.34 4.27
CA LYS A 34 26.75 -2.61 3.07
C LYS A 34 26.00 -3.95 3.15
N GLY A 35 26.08 -4.66 4.27
CA GLY A 35 25.37 -5.92 4.52
C GLY A 35 26.06 -7.18 4.00
N VAL A 36 27.34 -7.10 3.60
CA VAL A 36 28.11 -8.25 3.10
C VAL A 36 29.32 -8.51 4.00
N VAL A 37 29.36 -9.68 4.63
CA VAL A 37 30.48 -10.11 5.49
C VAL A 37 31.52 -10.84 4.65
N TYR A 38 32.79 -10.44 4.81
CA TYR A 38 33.95 -11.16 4.29
C TYR A 38 34.69 -11.84 5.46
N PRO A 39 34.40 -13.12 5.76
CA PRO A 39 34.77 -13.74 7.02
C PRO A 39 36.22 -14.24 7.06
N ASP A 40 36.72 -14.53 8.26
CA ASP A 40 38.03 -15.20 8.46
C ASP A 40 37.97 -16.73 8.25
N ILE A 41 36.81 -17.27 7.89
CA ILE A 41 36.57 -18.70 7.76
C ILE A 41 37.45 -19.30 6.66
N GLY A 42 38.44 -20.10 7.04
CA GLY A 42 39.34 -20.73 6.08
C GLY A 42 40.24 -19.73 5.33
N MET A 43 40.44 -18.54 5.90
CA MET A 43 41.28 -17.52 5.30
C MET A 43 42.78 -17.86 5.44
N LEU A 44 43.56 -17.55 4.42
CA LEU A 44 45.01 -17.55 4.37
C LEU A 44 45.45 -16.27 3.64
N ASN A 45 46.22 -15.41 4.29
CA ASN A 45 46.46 -14.04 3.83
C ASN A 45 45.12 -13.31 3.63
N SER A 46 44.82 -12.90 2.39
CA SER A 46 43.57 -12.23 2.02
C SER A 46 42.55 -13.14 1.32
N SER A 47 42.83 -14.44 1.13
CA SER A 47 41.97 -15.36 0.37
C SER A 47 41.43 -16.50 1.22
N HIS A 48 40.30 -17.10 0.83
CA HIS A 48 39.69 -18.24 1.53
C HIS A 48 40.34 -19.58 1.11
N ASN A 49 41.66 -19.61 0.93
CA ASN A 49 42.34 -20.74 0.30
C ASN A 49 42.39 -22.01 1.18
N ARG A 50 42.20 -21.95 2.50
CA ARG A 50 42.03 -23.17 3.31
C ARG A 50 40.68 -23.83 3.05
N PHE A 51 39.62 -23.03 2.85
CA PHE A 51 38.33 -23.54 2.38
C PHE A 51 38.42 -24.09 0.95
N GLY A 52 39.11 -23.39 0.05
CA GLY A 52 39.32 -23.90 -1.32
C GLY A 52 40.11 -25.21 -1.34
N ALA A 53 41.15 -25.32 -0.51
CA ALA A 53 41.97 -26.51 -0.34
C ALA A 53 41.19 -27.73 0.15
N SER A 54 40.16 -27.53 1.00
CA SER A 54 39.38 -28.65 1.55
C SER A 54 38.57 -29.41 0.49
N PHE A 55 38.47 -28.91 -0.75
CA PHE A 55 37.86 -29.61 -1.88
C PHE A 55 38.76 -30.73 -2.44
N TYR A 56 40.05 -30.73 -2.12
CA TYR A 56 41.04 -31.69 -2.59
C TYR A 56 41.28 -32.79 -1.55
N GLU A 57 41.49 -34.00 -2.04
CA GLU A 57 42.01 -35.09 -1.21
C GLU A 57 43.49 -34.85 -0.89
N ASP A 58 43.99 -35.38 0.23
CA ASP A 58 45.37 -35.11 0.68
C ASP A 58 46.44 -35.49 -0.35
N GLN A 59 46.18 -36.54 -1.14
CA GLN A 59 47.04 -36.99 -2.24
C GLN A 59 47.08 -36.03 -3.44
N ASP A 60 46.04 -35.21 -3.61
CA ASP A 60 45.90 -34.25 -4.71
C ASP A 60 46.31 -32.83 -4.31
N ARG A 61 46.63 -32.60 -3.02
CA ARG A 61 47.13 -31.32 -2.54
C ARG A 61 48.57 -31.14 -3.04
N THR A 62 48.85 -30.04 -3.74
CA THR A 62 50.23 -29.63 -4.02
C THR A 62 50.97 -29.37 -2.72
N VAL A 63 52.31 -29.37 -2.72
CA VAL A 63 53.13 -29.07 -1.52
C VAL A 63 52.71 -27.74 -0.87
N ALA A 64 52.31 -26.75 -1.69
CA ALA A 64 51.79 -25.46 -1.22
C ALA A 64 50.44 -25.55 -0.48
N ILE A 65 49.64 -26.58 -0.78
CA ILE A 65 48.30 -26.83 -0.21
C ILE A 65 48.36 -27.83 0.96
N GLN A 66 49.36 -28.72 0.99
CA GLN A 66 49.53 -29.76 2.02
C GLN A 66 49.71 -29.20 3.44
N ASN A 67 50.26 -27.98 3.57
CA ASN A 67 50.47 -27.33 4.87
C ASN A 67 49.27 -26.48 5.35
N LEU A 68 48.13 -26.53 4.64
CA LEU A 68 46.91 -25.83 5.01
C LEU A 68 46.03 -26.76 5.85
N ASP A 69 45.62 -26.29 7.04
CA ASP A 69 44.64 -26.84 7.99
C ASP A 69 43.88 -28.13 7.53
N ASN A 70 43.81 -29.12 8.42
CA ASN A 70 43.15 -30.41 8.21
C ASN A 70 41.60 -30.37 8.27
N LYS A 71 40.96 -29.21 8.42
CA LYS A 71 39.49 -29.10 8.39
C LYS A 71 38.92 -29.58 7.05
N SER A 72 37.85 -30.36 7.16
CA SER A 72 37.04 -30.84 6.04
C SER A 72 36.18 -29.73 5.45
N THR A 73 35.74 -29.91 4.19
CA THR A 73 34.78 -28.98 3.56
C THR A 73 33.49 -28.85 4.38
N LYS A 74 33.06 -29.94 5.03
CA LYS A 74 31.85 -29.94 5.86
C LYS A 74 31.97 -29.00 7.07
N GLU A 75 33.12 -29.00 7.74
CA GLU A 75 33.36 -28.12 8.91
C GLU A 75 33.40 -26.64 8.53
N TYR A 76 33.93 -26.29 7.36
CA TYR A 76 33.86 -24.92 6.86
C TYR A 76 32.43 -24.52 6.45
N VAL A 77 31.70 -25.44 5.82
CA VAL A 77 30.30 -25.23 5.46
C VAL A 77 29.42 -25.01 6.69
N GLU A 78 29.65 -25.73 7.78
CA GLU A 78 28.98 -25.51 9.07
C GLU A 78 29.28 -24.11 9.63
N GLN A 79 30.55 -23.68 9.62
CA GLN A 79 30.92 -22.31 10.04
C GLN A 79 30.24 -21.23 9.17
N ILE A 80 30.16 -21.42 7.85
CA ILE A 80 29.47 -20.49 6.94
C ILE A 80 27.97 -20.49 7.22
N MET A 81 27.38 -21.65 7.53
CA MET A 81 25.97 -21.79 7.86
C MET A 81 25.59 -21.01 9.13
N ASP A 82 26.52 -20.77 10.06
CA ASP A 82 26.25 -20.03 11.29
C ASP A 82 26.19 -18.50 11.09
N LEU A 83 26.70 -17.97 9.97
CA LEU A 83 26.67 -16.53 9.67
C LEU A 83 25.27 -16.01 9.38
N SER A 84 24.94 -14.80 9.82
CA SER A 84 23.59 -14.23 9.76
C SER A 84 23.41 -13.10 8.73
N ASP A 85 24.42 -12.83 7.91
CA ASP A 85 24.41 -11.77 6.89
C ASP A 85 24.62 -12.38 5.49
N ASP A 86 24.61 -11.55 4.44
CA ASP A 86 25.12 -11.98 3.15
C ASP A 86 26.64 -12.22 3.27
N VAL A 87 27.15 -13.28 2.65
CA VAL A 87 28.54 -13.72 2.85
C VAL A 87 29.29 -13.66 1.53
N LEU A 88 30.52 -13.15 1.53
CA LEU A 88 31.45 -13.22 0.41
C LEU A 88 32.60 -14.16 0.74
N ILE A 89 32.70 -15.28 0.01
CA ILE A 89 33.82 -16.22 0.05
C ILE A 89 34.59 -16.10 -1.27
N SER A 90 35.90 -15.93 -1.19
CA SER A 90 36.75 -15.72 -2.38
C SER A 90 37.94 -16.67 -2.37
N THR A 91 37.95 -17.63 -3.30
CA THR A 91 39.07 -18.55 -3.52
C THR A 91 39.11 -19.05 -4.95
N GLU A 92 40.26 -18.87 -5.60
CA GLU A 92 40.54 -19.36 -6.94
C GLU A 92 40.93 -20.84 -6.99
N LEU A 93 40.92 -21.56 -5.87
CA LEU A 93 41.30 -22.99 -5.89
C LEU A 93 40.17 -23.89 -6.40
N ILE A 94 38.94 -23.38 -6.53
CA ILE A 94 37.75 -24.22 -6.79
C ILE A 94 37.08 -23.95 -8.14
N TRP A 95 37.62 -23.08 -9.01
CA TRP A 95 36.93 -22.77 -10.28
C TRP A 95 36.64 -24.02 -11.12
N HIS A 96 37.59 -24.94 -11.24
CA HIS A 96 37.44 -26.19 -11.99
C HIS A 96 36.75 -27.31 -11.19
N LYS A 97 36.37 -27.06 -9.93
CA LYS A 97 35.75 -28.03 -9.00
C LYS A 97 34.21 -28.01 -9.03
N GLY A 98 33.60 -27.56 -10.13
CA GLY A 98 32.14 -27.51 -10.26
C GLY A 98 31.45 -28.88 -10.14
N ASN A 99 32.13 -30.00 -10.44
CA ASN A 99 31.61 -31.35 -10.19
C ASN A 99 31.53 -31.68 -8.69
N ASP A 100 32.36 -31.04 -7.86
CA ASP A 100 32.40 -31.20 -6.40
C ASP A 100 31.51 -30.19 -5.67
N ALA A 101 30.76 -29.36 -6.41
CA ALA A 101 29.88 -28.35 -5.83
C ALA A 101 28.78 -28.95 -4.94
N TYR A 102 28.46 -30.25 -5.09
CA TYR A 102 27.56 -30.97 -4.18
C TYR A 102 28.02 -30.91 -2.70
N LYS A 103 29.31 -30.69 -2.43
CA LYS A 103 29.84 -30.47 -1.08
C LYS A 103 29.25 -29.23 -0.41
N LEU A 104 28.70 -28.30 -1.20
CA LEU A 104 28.06 -27.06 -0.77
C LEU A 104 26.52 -27.15 -0.76
N GLU A 105 25.92 -28.31 -1.05
CA GLU A 105 24.48 -28.43 -1.28
C GLU A 105 23.64 -27.96 -0.09
N CYS A 106 24.09 -28.23 1.14
CA CYS A 106 23.33 -27.83 2.33
C CYS A 106 23.26 -26.30 2.50
N LEU A 107 24.23 -25.52 1.98
CA LEU A 107 24.19 -24.06 2.02
C LEU A 107 23.00 -23.50 1.26
N LYS A 108 22.47 -24.20 0.24
CA LYS A 108 21.28 -23.77 -0.50
C LYS A 108 20.03 -23.70 0.38
N ASN A 109 19.99 -24.36 1.54
CA ASN A 109 18.84 -24.28 2.45
C ASN A 109 18.69 -22.87 3.04
N LYS A 110 19.81 -22.17 3.24
CA LYS A 110 19.88 -20.85 3.87
C LYS A 110 20.22 -19.74 2.88
N PHE A 111 21.10 -20.02 1.94
CA PHE A 111 21.65 -19.04 1.00
C PHE A 111 21.14 -19.21 -0.43
N ASP A 112 20.96 -18.09 -1.10
CA ASP A 112 20.95 -17.94 -2.55
C ASP A 112 22.40 -17.77 -3.03
N ILE A 113 22.97 -18.83 -3.62
CA ILE A 113 24.40 -18.89 -3.94
C ILE A 113 24.65 -18.21 -5.29
N LYS A 114 25.41 -17.10 -5.27
CA LYS A 114 25.87 -16.39 -6.47
C LYS A 114 27.32 -16.78 -6.76
N VAL A 115 27.55 -17.45 -7.89
CA VAL A 115 28.89 -17.86 -8.32
C VAL A 115 29.48 -16.78 -9.21
N ILE A 116 30.59 -16.18 -8.80
CA ILE A 116 31.20 -15.06 -9.50
C ILE A 116 32.54 -15.50 -10.08
N LEU A 117 32.75 -15.20 -11.36
CA LEU A 117 34.04 -15.43 -11.99
C LEU A 117 34.36 -14.44 -13.10
N TYR A 118 35.64 -14.08 -13.16
CA TYR A 118 36.28 -13.33 -14.22
C TYR A 118 37.01 -14.29 -15.16
N LEU A 119 36.82 -14.10 -16.46
CA LEU A 119 37.46 -14.88 -17.52
C LEU A 119 38.47 -14.01 -18.24
N ARG A 120 39.71 -14.49 -18.40
CA ARG A 120 40.74 -13.82 -19.19
C ARG A 120 40.91 -14.53 -20.53
N ARG A 121 41.14 -13.74 -21.58
CA ARG A 121 41.39 -14.27 -22.94
C ARG A 121 42.51 -15.30 -22.88
N GLN A 122 42.31 -16.46 -23.49
CA GLN A 122 43.09 -17.67 -23.22
C GLN A 122 44.60 -17.50 -23.50
N ASP A 123 44.98 -16.76 -24.54
CA ASP A 123 46.37 -16.44 -24.84
C ASP A 123 47.01 -15.59 -23.73
N LEU A 124 46.29 -14.58 -23.22
CA LEU A 124 46.76 -13.71 -22.13
C LEU A 124 46.77 -14.43 -20.77
N TYR A 125 45.82 -15.35 -20.54
CA TYR A 125 45.82 -16.22 -19.38
C TYR A 125 47.07 -17.09 -19.38
N LEU A 126 47.36 -17.76 -20.49
CA LEU A 126 48.50 -18.67 -20.62
C LEU A 126 49.85 -17.97 -20.36
N GLU A 127 50.05 -16.76 -20.89
CA GLU A 127 51.25 -15.96 -20.58
C GLU A 127 51.35 -15.63 -19.08
N SER A 128 50.24 -15.21 -18.48
CA SER A 128 50.20 -14.84 -17.06
C SER A 128 50.38 -16.04 -16.14
N ALA A 129 49.82 -17.19 -16.51
CA ALA A 129 49.98 -18.46 -15.82
C ALA A 129 51.43 -18.91 -15.91
N TYR A 130 52.03 -18.96 -17.09
CA TYR A 130 53.43 -19.36 -17.27
C TYR A 130 54.39 -18.51 -16.43
N ASN A 131 54.21 -17.18 -16.39
CA ASN A 131 55.03 -16.30 -15.55
C ASN A 131 54.93 -16.66 -14.06
N GLN A 132 53.72 -17.02 -13.59
CA GLN A 132 53.51 -17.42 -12.21
C GLN A 132 54.06 -18.82 -11.93
N GLU A 133 53.90 -19.78 -12.84
CA GLU A 133 54.42 -21.12 -12.65
C GLU A 133 55.95 -21.13 -12.62
N VAL A 134 56.64 -20.29 -13.41
CA VAL A 134 58.11 -20.14 -13.33
C VAL A 134 58.56 -19.54 -11.98
N LYS A 135 57.77 -18.63 -11.39
CA LYS A 135 58.01 -18.20 -9.99
C LYS A 135 57.86 -19.37 -9.02
N CYS A 136 56.89 -20.26 -9.28
CA CYS A 136 56.62 -21.49 -8.54
C CYS A 136 57.49 -22.70 -8.97
N ASN A 137 58.66 -22.44 -9.58
CA ASN A 137 59.66 -23.44 -9.98
C ASN A 137 59.35 -24.30 -11.22
N GLU A 138 58.45 -23.87 -12.10
CA GLU A 138 58.34 -24.43 -13.45
C GLU A 138 59.65 -24.22 -14.22
N SER A 139 60.13 -25.29 -14.85
CA SER A 139 61.44 -25.36 -15.51
C SER A 139 61.34 -25.69 -17.00
N ARG A 140 60.17 -26.17 -17.44
CA ARG A 140 59.87 -26.50 -18.84
C ARG A 140 59.77 -25.23 -19.68
N ASP A 141 60.06 -25.37 -20.97
CA ASP A 141 59.84 -24.28 -21.91
C ASP A 141 58.35 -23.98 -22.08
N ILE A 142 58.07 -22.79 -22.61
CA ILE A 142 56.70 -22.32 -22.77
C ILE A 142 55.88 -23.22 -23.69
N GLU A 143 56.42 -23.77 -24.78
CA GLU A 143 55.61 -24.58 -25.71
C GLU A 143 55.15 -25.89 -25.07
N LEU A 144 56.01 -26.57 -24.29
CA LEU A 144 55.61 -27.74 -23.51
C LEU A 144 54.54 -27.38 -22.48
N PHE A 145 54.73 -26.29 -21.75
CA PHE A 145 53.75 -25.81 -20.77
C PHE A 145 52.39 -25.49 -21.40
N LEU A 146 52.39 -24.79 -22.53
CA LEU A 146 51.17 -24.46 -23.28
C LEU A 146 50.48 -25.74 -23.74
N GLY A 147 51.23 -26.70 -24.29
CA GLY A 147 50.73 -27.99 -24.76
C GLY A 147 49.93 -28.72 -23.68
N ASP A 148 50.54 -28.91 -22.51
CA ASP A 148 49.92 -29.61 -21.38
C ASP A 148 48.61 -28.93 -20.92
N ILE A 149 48.63 -27.60 -20.74
CA ILE A 149 47.42 -26.87 -20.33
C ILE A 149 46.36 -26.93 -21.42
N MET A 150 46.74 -26.79 -22.68
CA MET A 150 45.81 -26.82 -23.81
C MET A 150 45.19 -28.21 -24.02
N GLU A 151 45.88 -29.29 -23.64
CA GLU A 151 45.40 -30.68 -23.69
C GLU A 151 44.55 -31.04 -22.45
N SER A 152 44.79 -30.41 -21.30
CA SER A 152 44.01 -30.64 -20.08
C SER A 152 42.51 -30.31 -20.22
N GLY A 153 42.13 -29.53 -21.24
CA GLY A 153 40.76 -29.05 -21.45
C GLY A 153 40.32 -27.92 -20.50
N LEU A 154 41.17 -27.49 -19.57
CA LEU A 154 40.84 -26.49 -18.55
C LEU A 154 40.50 -25.10 -19.10
N LEU A 155 40.95 -24.79 -20.32
CA LEU A 155 40.70 -23.49 -20.96
C LEU A 155 39.44 -23.44 -21.83
N ASP A 156 38.74 -24.57 -21.98
CA ASP A 156 37.36 -24.55 -22.44
C ASP A 156 36.48 -24.14 -21.25
N TYR A 157 36.38 -22.83 -21.00
CA TYR A 157 35.72 -22.31 -19.80
C TYR A 157 34.25 -22.71 -19.69
N ASP A 158 33.55 -22.90 -20.82
CA ASP A 158 32.16 -23.35 -20.81
C ASP A 158 32.05 -24.77 -20.25
N GLU A 159 32.73 -25.74 -20.86
CA GLU A 159 32.61 -27.14 -20.46
C GLU A 159 33.33 -27.45 -19.14
N SER A 160 34.55 -26.91 -18.98
CA SER A 160 35.40 -27.22 -17.83
C SER A 160 34.87 -26.67 -16.51
N THR A 161 34.13 -25.55 -16.55
CA THR A 161 33.86 -24.72 -15.37
C THR A 161 32.40 -24.25 -15.34
N LEU A 162 32.00 -23.39 -16.28
CA LEU A 162 30.72 -22.68 -16.22
C LEU A 162 29.53 -23.62 -16.25
N SER A 163 29.51 -24.57 -17.18
CA SER A 163 28.43 -25.57 -17.30
C SER A 163 28.28 -26.40 -16.03
N LYS A 164 29.37 -26.71 -15.32
CA LYS A 164 29.33 -27.49 -14.07
C LYS A 164 28.77 -26.67 -12.92
N TRP A 165 29.29 -25.45 -12.73
CA TRP A 165 28.76 -24.54 -11.72
C TRP A 165 27.32 -24.11 -12.00
N SER A 166 26.94 -23.94 -13.27
CA SER A 166 25.57 -23.65 -13.70
C SER A 166 24.60 -24.79 -13.37
N ARG A 167 25.04 -26.06 -13.42
CA ARG A 167 24.19 -27.20 -12.99
C ARG A 167 23.92 -27.17 -11.48
N PHE A 168 24.88 -26.67 -10.70
CA PHE A 168 24.75 -26.56 -9.24
C PHE A 168 23.94 -25.34 -8.81
N ALA A 169 24.34 -24.14 -9.25
CA ALA A 169 23.77 -22.89 -8.78
C ALA A 169 22.62 -22.36 -9.63
N GLY A 170 22.47 -22.83 -10.88
CA GLY A 170 21.58 -22.21 -11.87
C GLY A 170 22.28 -21.09 -12.64
N LYS A 171 21.99 -20.97 -13.94
CA LYS A 171 22.65 -20.04 -14.85
C LYS A 171 22.48 -18.58 -14.40
N GLU A 172 21.28 -18.23 -13.96
CA GLU A 172 20.88 -16.92 -13.47
C GLU A 172 21.65 -16.48 -12.22
N ASN A 173 22.31 -17.42 -11.56
CA ASN A 173 23.12 -17.18 -10.37
C ASN A 173 24.62 -17.17 -10.66
N LEU A 174 25.02 -17.33 -11.93
CA LEU A 174 26.41 -17.17 -12.37
C LEU A 174 26.62 -15.74 -12.87
N ILE A 175 27.58 -15.05 -12.25
CA ILE A 175 28.01 -13.71 -12.63
C ILE A 175 29.34 -13.83 -13.34
N VAL A 176 29.29 -13.84 -14.67
CA VAL A 176 30.45 -14.05 -15.55
C VAL A 176 30.92 -12.72 -16.12
N ARG A 177 32.18 -12.35 -15.84
CA ARG A 177 32.77 -11.07 -16.26
C ARG A 177 34.02 -11.27 -17.11
N PRO A 178 34.20 -10.53 -18.22
CA PRO A 178 35.48 -10.51 -18.94
C PRO A 178 36.53 -9.73 -18.13
N TYR A 179 37.70 -10.34 -17.93
CA TYR A 179 38.89 -9.67 -17.39
C TYR A 179 39.57 -8.86 -18.51
N GLU A 180 38.96 -7.72 -18.85
CA GLU A 180 39.39 -6.82 -19.90
C GLU A 180 39.11 -5.38 -19.44
N LYS A 181 40.15 -4.55 -19.34
CA LYS A 181 40.08 -3.22 -18.69
C LYS A 181 38.99 -2.33 -19.28
N GLU A 182 38.84 -2.37 -20.60
CA GLU A 182 37.85 -1.61 -21.35
C GLU A 182 36.40 -2.07 -21.07
N GLN A 183 36.22 -3.28 -20.54
CA GLN A 183 34.91 -3.85 -20.20
C GLN A 183 34.54 -3.67 -18.72
N PHE A 184 35.48 -3.23 -17.88
CA PHE A 184 35.19 -3.00 -16.46
C PHE A 184 34.31 -1.79 -16.25
N TYR A 185 33.24 -1.97 -15.49
CA TYR A 185 32.44 -0.86 -15.00
C TYR A 185 33.32 0.10 -14.18
N GLY A 186 33.23 1.40 -14.48
CA GLY A 186 34.08 2.42 -13.86
C GLY A 186 35.58 2.28 -14.19
N GLY A 187 35.97 1.46 -15.17
CA GLY A 187 37.36 1.28 -15.60
C GLY A 187 38.26 0.54 -14.60
N SER A 188 37.67 -0.08 -13.57
CA SER A 188 38.38 -0.75 -12.47
C SER A 188 37.71 -2.08 -12.14
N ILE A 189 38.51 -3.13 -11.91
CA ILE A 189 37.97 -4.43 -11.48
C ILE A 189 37.23 -4.33 -10.14
N PHE A 190 37.65 -3.41 -9.26
CA PHE A 190 37.00 -3.18 -7.97
C PHE A 190 35.58 -2.65 -8.16
N SER A 191 35.43 -1.57 -8.94
CA SER A 191 34.13 -1.00 -9.29
C SER A 191 33.26 -1.99 -10.06
N ASP A 192 33.87 -2.80 -10.93
CA ASP A 192 33.18 -3.86 -11.67
C ASP A 192 32.60 -4.94 -10.77
N PHE A 193 33.39 -5.41 -9.80
CA PHE A 193 32.96 -6.41 -8.84
C PHE A 193 31.84 -5.87 -7.95
N LEU A 194 32.03 -4.67 -7.39
CA LEU A 194 31.01 -4.01 -6.57
C LEU A 194 29.68 -3.89 -7.33
N TYR A 195 29.70 -3.40 -8.56
CA TYR A 195 28.51 -3.17 -9.35
C TYR A 195 27.82 -4.47 -9.77
N TYR A 196 28.53 -5.39 -10.44
CA TYR A 196 27.91 -6.58 -11.03
C TYR A 196 27.71 -7.71 -10.04
N ALA A 197 28.62 -7.91 -9.08
CA ALA A 197 28.53 -9.00 -8.12
C ALA A 197 27.70 -8.60 -6.89
N LEU A 198 28.00 -7.45 -6.28
CA LEU A 198 27.40 -7.04 -5.00
C LEU A 198 26.24 -6.04 -5.15
N ASN A 199 25.98 -5.52 -6.35
CA ASN A 199 24.97 -4.48 -6.60
C ASN A 199 25.23 -3.19 -5.78
N ILE A 200 26.50 -2.82 -5.66
CA ILE A 200 26.99 -1.60 -5.01
C ILE A 200 27.41 -0.62 -6.11
N ASN A 201 26.68 0.49 -6.24
CA ASN A 201 26.80 1.40 -7.39
C ASN A 201 27.94 2.44 -7.28
N SER A 202 28.57 2.56 -6.11
CA SER A 202 29.65 3.53 -5.88
C SER A 202 30.80 2.87 -5.13
N ILE A 203 32.03 3.18 -5.58
CA ILE A 203 33.27 2.80 -4.89
C ILE A 203 33.67 3.81 -3.81
N GLU A 204 32.90 4.88 -3.64
CA GLU A 204 33.15 5.88 -2.61
C GLU A 204 33.13 5.26 -1.21
N GLY A 205 34.12 5.62 -0.38
CA GLY A 205 34.34 5.06 0.95
C GLY A 205 35.18 3.78 0.98
N PHE A 206 35.44 3.14 -0.17
CA PHE A 206 36.35 2.00 -0.24
C PHE A 206 37.81 2.45 -0.37
N GLN A 207 38.69 1.79 0.37
CA GLN A 207 40.13 1.90 0.24
C GLN A 207 40.62 1.02 -0.91
N LEU A 208 41.42 1.60 -1.81
CA LEU A 208 42.02 0.88 -2.91
C LEU A 208 43.43 0.42 -2.50
N PRO A 209 43.83 -0.82 -2.83
CA PRO A 209 45.21 -1.25 -2.64
C PRO A 209 46.18 -0.29 -3.35
N SER A 210 47.21 0.18 -2.64
CA SER A 210 48.23 1.13 -3.15
C SER A 210 49.10 0.53 -4.24
N ASP A 211 49.23 -0.79 -4.25
CA ASP A 211 50.16 -1.53 -5.08
C ASP A 211 49.42 -2.54 -5.95
N TYR A 212 49.87 -2.69 -7.20
CA TYR A 212 49.45 -3.83 -8.02
C TYR A 212 50.24 -5.06 -7.54
N PRO A 213 49.60 -6.03 -6.85
CA PRO A 213 50.30 -6.94 -5.94
C PRO A 213 51.09 -8.07 -6.65
N ASN A 214 51.15 -8.08 -7.97
CA ASN A 214 51.82 -9.16 -8.70
C ASN A 214 52.46 -8.68 -10.01
N PRO A 215 53.57 -7.91 -9.92
CA PRO A 215 54.37 -7.58 -11.08
C PRO A 215 54.86 -8.85 -11.78
N ARG A 216 54.90 -8.84 -13.11
CA ARG A 216 55.40 -9.97 -13.91
C ARG A 216 56.91 -9.88 -14.06
N PHE A 217 57.58 -11.01 -14.27
CA PHE A 217 58.96 -10.96 -14.76
C PHE A 217 59.01 -10.40 -16.19
N SER A 218 60.07 -9.67 -16.52
CA SER A 218 60.48 -9.38 -17.89
C SER A 218 60.89 -10.68 -18.60
N ASN A 219 61.01 -10.67 -19.94
CA ASN A 219 61.37 -11.89 -20.68
C ASN A 219 62.73 -12.46 -20.26
N ASN A 220 63.72 -11.60 -19.99
CA ASN A 220 65.05 -12.05 -19.57
C ASN A 220 65.06 -12.55 -18.12
N ALA A 221 64.37 -11.87 -17.19
CA ALA A 221 64.24 -12.34 -15.82
C ALA A 221 63.47 -13.67 -15.72
N LEU A 222 62.42 -13.82 -16.53
CA LEU A 222 61.63 -15.03 -16.61
C LEU A 222 62.48 -16.20 -17.10
N GLU A 223 63.21 -16.00 -18.20
CA GLU A 223 64.09 -17.04 -18.76
C GLU A 223 65.24 -17.38 -17.82
N PHE A 224 65.85 -16.38 -17.17
CA PHE A 224 66.86 -16.59 -16.14
C PHE A 224 66.32 -17.46 -15.00
N LYS A 225 65.14 -17.12 -14.44
CA LYS A 225 64.51 -17.93 -13.38
C LYS A 225 64.21 -19.34 -13.84
N ARG A 226 63.68 -19.52 -15.06
CA ARG A 226 63.38 -20.84 -15.63
C ARG A 226 64.63 -21.71 -15.74
N LEU A 227 65.74 -21.16 -16.22
CA LEU A 227 67.03 -21.85 -16.31
C LEU A 227 67.58 -22.24 -14.93
N ILE A 228 67.41 -21.38 -13.92
CA ILE A 228 67.75 -21.72 -12.53
C ILE A 228 66.84 -22.85 -12.00
N ASN A 229 65.53 -22.85 -12.35
CA ASN A 229 64.61 -23.89 -11.92
C ASN A 229 64.99 -25.28 -12.44
N GLN A 230 65.60 -25.35 -13.62
CA GLN A 230 66.13 -26.59 -14.20
C GLN A 230 67.31 -27.19 -13.42
N GLN A 231 67.96 -26.42 -12.54
CA GLN A 231 69.10 -26.91 -11.78
C GLN A 231 68.63 -27.58 -10.49
N ASP A 232 68.79 -28.90 -10.41
CA ASP A 232 68.39 -29.70 -9.23
C ASP A 232 69.24 -29.38 -7.99
N LEU A 233 70.48 -28.93 -8.19
CA LEU A 233 71.43 -28.61 -7.13
C LEU A 233 71.22 -27.23 -6.50
N VAL A 234 70.35 -26.41 -7.09
CA VAL A 234 70.00 -25.11 -6.52
C VAL A 234 68.86 -25.30 -5.53
N ASP A 235 69.11 -24.96 -4.27
CA ASP A 235 68.16 -25.15 -3.18
C ASP A 235 66.84 -24.39 -3.42
N TYR A 236 65.73 -25.02 -3.03
CA TYR A 236 64.40 -24.44 -3.19
C TYR A 236 64.27 -23.06 -2.53
N SER A 237 64.77 -22.92 -1.29
CA SER A 237 64.74 -21.64 -0.56
C SER A 237 65.54 -20.55 -1.27
N LEU A 238 66.62 -20.93 -1.97
CA LEU A 238 67.44 -19.99 -2.72
C LEU A 238 66.74 -19.54 -4.01
N LYS A 239 66.05 -20.47 -4.68
CA LYS A 239 65.17 -20.16 -5.83
C LYS A 239 64.08 -19.15 -5.46
N GLU A 240 63.52 -19.21 -4.25
CA GLU A 240 62.53 -18.23 -3.77
C GLU A 240 63.15 -16.87 -3.43
N LYS A 241 64.32 -16.85 -2.77
CA LYS A 241 65.06 -15.61 -2.44
C LYS A 241 65.42 -14.77 -3.68
N LEU A 242 65.54 -15.39 -4.85
CA LEU A 242 65.82 -14.68 -6.10
C LEU A 242 64.65 -13.84 -6.63
N ILE A 243 63.41 -14.16 -6.25
CA ILE A 243 62.20 -13.56 -6.86
C ILE A 243 62.17 -12.03 -6.71
N PRO A 244 62.38 -11.42 -5.52
CA PRO A 244 62.35 -9.96 -5.37
C PRO A 244 63.37 -9.25 -6.27
N TYR A 245 64.61 -9.74 -6.34
CA TYR A 245 65.66 -9.15 -7.17
C TYR A 245 65.35 -9.23 -8.66
N LEU A 246 64.76 -10.34 -9.11
CA LEU A 246 64.32 -10.51 -10.49
C LEU A 246 63.11 -9.62 -10.83
N LEU A 247 62.23 -9.34 -9.87
CA LEU A 247 61.16 -8.36 -10.04
C LEU A 247 61.73 -6.94 -10.18
N ASP A 248 62.69 -6.56 -9.34
CA ASP A 248 63.35 -5.25 -9.43
C ASP A 248 64.09 -5.06 -10.75
N PHE A 249 64.77 -6.11 -11.23
CA PHE A 249 65.37 -6.12 -12.56
C PHE A 249 64.30 -5.94 -13.65
N SER A 250 63.16 -6.64 -13.51
CA SER A 250 62.06 -6.58 -14.47
C SER A 250 61.47 -5.18 -14.59
N VAL A 251 61.34 -4.44 -13.49
CA VAL A 251 60.88 -3.04 -13.48
C VAL A 251 61.84 -2.13 -14.25
N LYS A 252 63.14 -2.32 -14.05
CA LYS A 252 64.18 -1.54 -14.73
C LYS A 252 64.22 -1.81 -16.24
N GLU A 253 64.01 -3.06 -16.64
CA GLU A 253 64.09 -3.49 -18.05
C GLU A 253 62.79 -3.26 -18.83
N ASP A 254 61.66 -3.53 -18.19
CA ASP A 254 60.32 -3.43 -18.77
C ASP A 254 59.44 -2.68 -17.77
N PRO A 255 59.35 -1.33 -17.84
CA PRO A 255 58.51 -0.55 -16.93
C PRO A 255 57.05 -1.00 -16.92
N ASP A 256 56.59 -1.56 -18.04
CA ASP A 256 55.25 -2.15 -18.20
C ASP A 256 55.08 -3.50 -17.45
N SER A 257 56.13 -4.07 -16.86
CA SER A 257 56.07 -5.29 -16.06
C SER A 257 55.27 -5.11 -14.75
N TYR A 258 55.08 -3.87 -14.30
CA TYR A 258 54.20 -3.53 -13.17
C TYR A 258 52.74 -3.32 -13.57
N HIS A 259 52.44 -3.29 -14.87
CA HIS A 259 51.08 -3.05 -15.36
C HIS A 259 50.35 -4.38 -15.65
N PRO A 260 49.23 -4.69 -14.97
CA PRO A 260 48.58 -6.00 -15.05
C PRO A 260 47.95 -6.35 -16.41
N PHE A 261 47.68 -5.33 -17.24
CA PHE A 261 47.12 -5.46 -18.58
C PHE A 261 48.16 -5.25 -19.69
N ALA A 262 49.42 -4.98 -19.34
CA ALA A 262 50.47 -4.85 -20.33
C ALA A 262 50.85 -6.24 -20.88
N GLY A 263 51.00 -6.32 -22.20
CA GLY A 263 51.42 -7.53 -22.89
C GLY A 263 52.91 -7.78 -22.70
N GLN A 264 53.28 -9.04 -22.47
CA GLN A 264 54.69 -9.45 -22.33
C GLN A 264 55.33 -9.85 -23.67
N GLY A 265 54.52 -10.24 -24.65
CA GLY A 265 55.01 -10.67 -25.97
C GLY A 265 55.70 -12.03 -25.96
N LEU A 266 55.39 -12.92 -25.01
CA LEU A 266 55.92 -14.28 -24.98
C LEU A 266 55.43 -15.09 -26.17
N LEU A 267 54.15 -14.92 -26.53
CA LEU A 267 53.52 -15.64 -27.63
C LEU A 267 53.59 -14.84 -28.93
N SER A 268 54.01 -15.53 -30.00
CA SER A 268 53.93 -15.00 -31.36
C SER A 268 52.49 -14.69 -31.75
N ILE A 269 52.29 -13.72 -32.65
CA ILE A 269 50.95 -13.37 -33.16
C ILE A 269 50.26 -14.60 -33.75
N GLY A 270 50.99 -15.47 -34.47
CA GLY A 270 50.45 -16.71 -35.01
C GLY A 270 49.92 -17.65 -33.92
N LYS A 271 50.72 -17.88 -32.87
CA LYS A 271 50.35 -18.75 -31.73
C LYS A 271 49.14 -18.19 -30.97
N ARG A 272 49.04 -16.86 -30.81
CA ARG A 272 47.86 -16.21 -30.22
C ARG A 272 46.59 -16.49 -31.03
N HIS A 273 46.67 -16.36 -32.35
CA HIS A 273 45.52 -16.66 -33.22
C HIS A 273 45.11 -18.13 -33.13
N GLU A 274 46.08 -19.06 -33.10
CA GLU A 274 45.82 -20.50 -32.91
C GLU A 274 45.05 -20.77 -31.61
N ILE A 275 45.53 -20.22 -30.48
CA ILE A 275 44.89 -20.38 -29.17
C ILE A 275 43.47 -19.79 -29.18
N ILE A 276 43.31 -18.57 -29.67
CA ILE A 276 42.00 -17.90 -29.70
C ILE A 276 41.02 -18.66 -30.59
N GLN A 277 41.46 -19.15 -31.74
CA GLN A 277 40.63 -19.93 -32.65
C GLN A 277 40.23 -21.26 -32.03
N LYS A 278 41.13 -21.95 -31.31
CA LYS A 278 40.84 -23.20 -30.61
C LYS A 278 39.67 -23.05 -29.63
N TYR A 279 39.61 -21.93 -28.91
CA TYR A 279 38.56 -21.67 -27.90
C TYR A 279 37.42 -20.77 -28.39
N ALA A 280 37.37 -20.42 -29.68
CA ALA A 280 36.38 -19.50 -30.23
C ALA A 280 34.93 -19.98 -30.01
N ARG A 281 34.69 -21.28 -30.12
CA ARG A 281 33.37 -21.88 -29.88
C ARG A 281 32.92 -21.70 -28.42
N SER A 282 33.79 -22.07 -27.48
CA SER A 282 33.55 -21.91 -26.04
C SER A 282 33.25 -20.45 -25.70
N ASN A 283 34.11 -19.53 -26.15
CA ASN A 283 33.92 -18.09 -25.95
C ASN A 283 32.61 -17.55 -26.55
N HIS A 284 32.23 -18.02 -27.74
CA HIS A 284 30.96 -17.67 -28.38
C HIS A 284 29.76 -18.12 -27.54
N GLN A 285 29.77 -19.37 -27.07
CA GLN A 285 28.72 -19.91 -26.22
C GLN A 285 28.58 -19.11 -24.92
N ILE A 286 29.70 -18.74 -24.30
CA ILE A 286 29.70 -17.97 -23.06
C ILE A 286 29.08 -16.58 -23.26
N ALA A 287 29.52 -15.87 -24.32
CA ALA A 287 29.04 -14.53 -24.62
C ALA A 287 27.52 -14.51 -24.91
N CYS A 288 27.04 -15.47 -25.71
CA CYS A 288 25.62 -15.59 -26.02
C CYS A 288 24.81 -16.01 -24.79
N TYR A 289 25.27 -17.03 -24.06
CA TYR A 289 24.49 -17.65 -23.00
C TYR A 289 24.52 -16.82 -21.72
N TYR A 290 25.69 -16.51 -21.17
CA TYR A 290 25.80 -15.85 -19.86
C TYR A 290 25.74 -14.32 -19.95
N LEU A 291 26.19 -13.72 -21.06
CA LEU A 291 26.22 -12.25 -21.22
C LEU A 291 25.11 -11.72 -22.15
N GLY A 292 24.32 -12.59 -22.80
CA GLY A 292 23.23 -12.19 -23.69
C GLY A 292 23.66 -11.49 -24.99
N ARG A 293 24.95 -11.61 -25.37
CA ARG A 293 25.51 -10.93 -26.53
C ARG A 293 25.27 -11.70 -27.82
N GLN A 294 24.43 -11.15 -28.70
CA GLN A 294 24.05 -11.81 -29.97
C GLN A 294 25.21 -11.93 -30.96
N ASP A 295 26.24 -11.09 -30.85
CA ASP A 295 27.45 -11.16 -31.68
C ASP A 295 28.40 -12.31 -31.26
N GLY A 296 28.13 -12.93 -30.10
CA GLY A 296 28.95 -13.97 -29.51
C GLY A 296 30.38 -13.55 -29.19
N ARG A 297 30.65 -12.25 -28.98
CA ARG A 297 31.98 -11.74 -28.65
C ARG A 297 32.16 -11.61 -27.14
N LEU A 298 33.01 -12.47 -26.56
CA LEU A 298 33.34 -12.42 -25.13
C LEU A 298 34.40 -11.33 -24.83
N PHE A 299 35.45 -11.28 -25.64
CA PHE A 299 36.57 -10.35 -25.53
C PHE A 299 36.57 -9.38 -26.71
N TYR A 300 36.82 -8.09 -26.47
CA TYR A 300 36.84 -7.05 -27.50
C TYR A 300 38.25 -6.57 -27.82
N SER A 301 39.22 -6.78 -26.92
CA SER A 301 40.61 -6.40 -27.18
C SER A 301 41.12 -7.10 -28.45
N PRO A 302 41.77 -6.37 -29.37
CA PRO A 302 42.29 -6.96 -30.59
C PRO A 302 43.35 -8.03 -30.30
N VAL A 303 43.47 -9.01 -31.21
CA VAL A 303 44.60 -9.96 -31.21
C VAL A 303 45.89 -9.25 -31.63
N SER A 304 45.74 -8.20 -32.46
CA SER A 304 46.81 -7.40 -33.03
C SER A 304 47.31 -6.26 -32.15
N THR A 305 46.79 -6.06 -30.92
CA THR A 305 47.30 -5.01 -30.03
C THR A 305 48.76 -5.31 -29.72
N PRO A 306 49.73 -4.55 -30.24
CA PRO A 306 51.12 -4.79 -29.97
C PRO A 306 51.47 -4.00 -28.71
N LEU A 307 52.02 -4.65 -27.70
CA LEU A 307 52.90 -3.93 -26.81
C LEU A 307 54.32 -4.36 -27.16
N THR A 308 54.81 -3.69 -28.20
CA THR A 308 56.15 -3.75 -28.80
C THR A 308 56.52 -5.07 -29.48
N GLN A 309 57.27 -4.98 -30.58
CA GLN A 309 58.07 -6.09 -31.11
C GLN A 309 59.12 -6.50 -30.06
N LYS A 310 58.70 -7.03 -28.92
CA LYS A 310 59.58 -7.79 -28.04
C LYS A 310 59.48 -9.22 -28.53
N THR A 311 60.54 -9.60 -29.23
CA THR A 311 60.78 -10.89 -29.86
C THR A 311 60.37 -12.03 -28.94
N TYR A 312 59.88 -13.11 -29.55
CA TYR A 312 59.87 -14.48 -29.02
C TYR A 312 61.01 -14.68 -28.04
N LEU A 313 60.76 -15.36 -26.90
CA LEU A 313 61.74 -15.71 -25.87
C LEU A 313 63.09 -16.03 -26.54
N GLY A 314 63.95 -15.01 -26.65
CA GLY A 314 65.25 -15.17 -27.29
C GLY A 314 66.09 -15.97 -26.32
N GLU A 315 67.08 -16.70 -26.84
CA GLU A 315 68.10 -17.27 -25.94
C GLU A 315 68.64 -16.14 -25.04
N LEU A 316 68.60 -16.36 -23.73
CA LEU A 316 69.12 -15.41 -22.76
C LEU A 316 70.58 -15.13 -23.09
N THR A 317 70.87 -13.90 -23.52
CA THR A 317 72.22 -13.53 -23.93
C THR A 317 73.15 -13.42 -22.73
N SER A 318 74.43 -13.75 -22.90
CA SER A 318 75.45 -13.61 -21.84
C SER A 318 75.51 -12.21 -21.24
N ASN A 319 75.29 -11.16 -22.04
CA ASN A 319 75.23 -9.78 -21.52
C ASN A 319 74.08 -9.60 -20.53
N LYS A 320 72.90 -10.13 -20.83
CA LYS A 320 71.73 -10.04 -19.95
C LYS A 320 71.87 -10.89 -18.70
N THR A 321 72.46 -12.08 -18.82
CA THR A 321 72.85 -12.88 -17.67
C THR A 321 73.79 -12.12 -16.74
N ASN A 322 74.79 -11.42 -17.30
CA ASN A 322 75.75 -10.63 -16.53
C ASN A 322 75.09 -9.43 -15.85
N GLU A 323 74.19 -8.70 -16.53
CA GLU A 323 73.43 -7.62 -15.91
C GLU A 323 72.61 -8.09 -14.68
N ILE A 324 71.96 -9.25 -14.79
CA ILE A 324 71.22 -9.86 -13.67
C ILE A 324 72.18 -10.28 -12.55
N ALA A 325 73.31 -10.91 -12.90
CA ALA A 325 74.34 -11.34 -11.95
C ALA A 325 75.00 -10.17 -11.21
N GLU A 326 75.31 -9.07 -11.90
CA GLU A 326 75.87 -7.84 -11.31
C GLU A 326 74.88 -7.17 -10.36
N LEU A 327 73.58 -7.16 -10.70
CA LEU A 327 72.53 -6.68 -9.80
C LEU A 327 72.49 -7.51 -8.53
N LEU A 328 72.48 -8.84 -8.64
CA LEU A 328 72.51 -9.74 -7.50
C LEU A 328 73.78 -9.54 -6.64
N ALA A 329 74.95 -9.47 -7.26
CA ALA A 329 76.22 -9.27 -6.57
C ALA A 329 76.30 -7.95 -5.81
N LYS A 330 75.58 -6.91 -6.29
CA LYS A 330 75.53 -5.60 -5.66
C LYS A 330 74.50 -5.51 -4.53
N GLU A 331 73.28 -6.01 -4.76
CA GLU A 331 72.17 -5.88 -3.81
C GLU A 331 72.29 -6.93 -2.69
N ASP A 332 72.74 -8.15 -3.00
CA ASP A 332 72.89 -9.24 -2.03
C ASP A 332 74.08 -10.16 -2.39
N PRO A 333 75.31 -9.77 -1.98
CA PRO A 333 76.52 -10.51 -2.27
C PRO A 333 76.52 -11.95 -1.72
N GLU A 334 75.80 -12.19 -0.63
CA GLU A 334 75.71 -13.52 -0.02
C GLU A 334 74.84 -14.45 -0.87
N VAL A 335 73.64 -14.02 -1.27
CA VAL A 335 72.77 -14.79 -2.18
C VAL A 335 73.45 -15.00 -3.53
N PHE A 336 74.15 -13.98 -4.05
CA PHE A 336 74.93 -14.11 -5.28
C PHE A 336 76.02 -15.19 -5.17
N LEU A 337 76.79 -15.20 -4.07
CA LEU A 337 77.84 -16.19 -3.83
C LEU A 337 77.24 -17.59 -3.67
N GLU A 338 76.17 -17.73 -2.90
CA GLU A 338 75.50 -19.01 -2.64
C GLU A 338 74.95 -19.63 -3.95
N VAL A 339 74.26 -18.84 -4.77
CA VAL A 339 73.76 -19.27 -6.09
C VAL A 339 74.92 -19.65 -6.99
N THR A 340 75.96 -18.83 -7.06
CA THR A 340 77.13 -19.08 -7.91
C THR A 340 77.87 -20.35 -7.50
N LEU A 341 78.04 -20.62 -6.20
CA LEU A 341 78.67 -21.84 -5.70
C LEU A 341 77.85 -23.10 -6.02
N GLN A 342 76.52 -23.05 -5.88
CA GLN A 342 75.65 -24.18 -6.22
C GLN A 342 75.62 -24.44 -7.73
N LEU A 343 75.61 -23.40 -8.55
CA LEU A 343 75.72 -23.50 -10.00
C LEU A 343 77.08 -24.01 -10.48
N LEU A 344 78.18 -23.58 -9.86
CA LEU A 344 79.53 -24.10 -10.12
C LEU A 344 79.66 -25.57 -9.69
N GLY A 345 79.02 -25.94 -8.58
CA GLY A 345 78.88 -27.34 -8.17
C GLY A 345 78.21 -28.20 -9.25
N ALA A 346 77.13 -27.67 -9.86
CA ALA A 346 76.43 -28.32 -10.97
C ALA A 346 77.32 -28.52 -12.21
N LEU A 347 78.09 -27.50 -12.59
CA LEU A 347 79.07 -27.56 -13.68
C LEU A 347 80.17 -28.62 -13.43
N CYS A 348 80.57 -28.83 -12.18
CA CYS A 348 81.60 -29.82 -11.83
C CYS A 348 81.04 -31.25 -11.74
N SER A 349 79.74 -31.43 -11.52
CA SER A 349 79.09 -32.74 -11.42
C SER A 349 78.55 -33.30 -12.74
N ASP A 350 78.31 -32.46 -13.75
CA ASP A 350 77.64 -32.86 -14.98
C ASP A 350 78.62 -33.07 -16.16
N VAL A 351 78.87 -34.33 -16.52
CA VAL A 351 79.83 -34.74 -17.57
C VAL A 351 79.26 -34.61 -18.99
N SER A 352 78.00 -34.20 -19.15
CA SER A 352 77.45 -33.83 -20.46
C SER A 352 76.94 -32.38 -20.45
N LEU A 353 77.81 -31.46 -20.86
CA LEU A 353 77.43 -30.08 -21.18
C LEU A 353 76.40 -30.08 -22.33
N SER A 354 75.11 -30.11 -21.99
CA SER A 354 74.01 -29.89 -22.94
C SER A 354 74.07 -28.44 -23.47
N LYS A 355 73.38 -28.17 -24.58
CA LYS A 355 73.27 -26.81 -25.15
C LYS A 355 72.75 -25.77 -24.14
N ASP A 356 72.01 -26.20 -23.10
CA ASP A 356 71.30 -25.35 -22.15
C ASP A 356 72.15 -24.86 -20.96
N THR A 357 73.36 -25.40 -20.76
CA THR A 357 74.30 -24.99 -19.68
C THR A 357 75.38 -24.02 -20.15
N ARG A 358 75.38 -23.63 -21.43
CA ARG A 358 76.45 -22.82 -22.05
C ARG A 358 76.55 -21.39 -21.50
N TRP A 359 75.47 -20.86 -20.93
CA TRP A 359 75.45 -19.52 -20.31
C TRP A 359 76.29 -19.45 -19.03
N LEU A 360 76.45 -20.56 -18.31
CA LEU A 360 77.27 -20.63 -17.08
C LEU A 360 78.77 -20.37 -17.35
N LEU A 361 79.22 -20.57 -18.60
CA LEU A 361 80.60 -20.28 -19.04
C LEU A 361 80.88 -18.76 -19.18
N SER A 362 79.87 -17.89 -19.01
CA SER A 362 80.01 -16.43 -19.03
C SER A 362 80.23 -15.77 -17.66
N LEU A 363 80.27 -16.57 -16.59
CA LEU A 363 80.59 -16.14 -15.21
C LEU A 363 82.09 -15.97 -14.81
N PRO A 364 83.12 -15.82 -15.68
CA PRO A 364 84.50 -15.70 -15.19
C PRO A 364 85.04 -14.27 -15.28
N THR A 365 84.99 -13.49 -14.19
CA THR A 365 86.02 -12.44 -13.92
C THR A 365 86.14 -12.04 -12.45
N VAL A 366 85.05 -12.04 -11.66
CA VAL A 366 85.06 -11.53 -10.27
C VAL A 366 85.74 -12.48 -9.26
N ALA A 367 85.67 -13.80 -9.48
CA ALA A 367 86.23 -14.80 -8.55
C ALA A 367 87.77 -14.92 -8.59
N ILE A 368 88.44 -14.37 -9.61
CA ILE A 368 89.89 -14.53 -9.81
C ILE A 368 90.68 -13.41 -9.09
N GLU A 369 90.10 -12.21 -8.93
CA GLU A 369 90.78 -11.08 -8.29
C GLU A 369 90.88 -11.21 -6.77
N MET A 370 89.89 -11.85 -6.12
CA MET A 370 89.89 -12.08 -4.67
C MET A 370 90.98 -13.07 -4.20
N ALA A 371 91.44 -13.99 -5.05
CA ALA A 371 92.44 -15.00 -4.69
C ALA A 371 93.89 -14.47 -4.69
N SER A 372 94.20 -13.40 -5.45
CA SER A 372 95.57 -12.86 -5.55
C SER A 372 95.99 -12.05 -4.32
N SER A 373 95.07 -11.35 -3.64
CA SER A 373 95.39 -10.59 -2.41
C SER A 373 95.81 -11.46 -1.22
N LEU A 374 95.47 -12.76 -1.24
CA LEU A 374 95.72 -13.69 -0.14
C LEU A 374 97.16 -14.24 -0.12
N MET A 375 97.90 -14.10 -1.22
CA MET A 375 99.25 -14.68 -1.38
C MET A 375 100.36 -13.72 -0.96
N GLU A 376 100.15 -12.40 -1.07
CA GLU A 376 101.13 -11.37 -0.63
C GLU A 376 101.23 -11.24 0.90
N ALA A 377 100.17 -11.58 1.62
CA ALA A 377 100.12 -11.52 3.09
C ALA A 377 101.04 -12.55 3.79
N LYS A 378 101.48 -13.61 3.10
CA LYS A 378 102.27 -14.70 3.71
C LYS A 378 103.75 -14.38 3.92
N VAL A 379 104.32 -13.44 3.17
CA VAL A 379 105.77 -13.14 3.22
C VAL A 379 106.11 -12.14 4.34
N GLY A 380 105.18 -11.25 4.70
CA GLY A 380 105.35 -10.30 5.82
C GLY A 380 105.19 -10.91 7.23
N ILE A 381 104.91 -12.21 7.33
CA ILE A 381 104.69 -12.91 8.60
C ILE A 381 106.03 -13.25 9.29
N ALA A 382 107.06 -13.62 8.52
CA ALA A 382 108.34 -14.10 9.07
C ALA A 382 109.20 -13.01 9.74
N GLU A 383 109.09 -11.74 9.32
CA GLU A 383 109.81 -10.62 9.93
C GLU A 383 109.10 -10.09 11.20
N LYS A 384 107.79 -10.29 11.30
CA LYS A 384 107.00 -9.92 12.48
C LYS A 384 107.23 -10.87 13.66
N GLU A 385 107.70 -12.09 13.43
CA GLU A 385 107.93 -13.14 14.44
C GLU A 385 108.92 -12.73 15.56
N LEU A 386 109.95 -11.94 15.24
CA LEU A 386 110.94 -11.47 16.23
C LEU A 386 110.41 -10.27 17.04
N THR A 387 109.58 -9.42 16.42
CA THR A 387 108.92 -8.28 17.06
C THR A 387 107.77 -8.76 17.97
N ILE A 388 107.13 -9.87 17.60
CA ILE A 388 106.10 -10.57 18.37
C ILE A 388 106.59 -10.96 19.76
N GLN A 389 107.86 -11.36 19.94
CA GLN A 389 108.34 -11.81 21.24
C GLN A 389 108.43 -10.70 22.30
N MET A 390 108.84 -9.48 21.91
CA MET A 390 108.85 -8.30 22.80
C MET A 390 107.46 -7.67 22.93
N LEU A 391 106.67 -7.69 21.86
CA LEU A 391 105.26 -7.34 21.92
C LEU A 391 104.51 -8.27 22.86
N ASN A 392 104.80 -9.57 22.92
CA ASN A 392 104.08 -10.55 23.76
C ASN A 392 104.10 -10.22 25.26
N GLU A 393 105.20 -9.67 25.79
CA GLU A 393 105.25 -9.23 27.19
C GLU A 393 104.43 -7.95 27.43
N THR A 394 104.41 -7.04 26.45
CA THR A 394 103.61 -5.81 26.51
C THR A 394 102.13 -6.10 26.25
N VAL A 395 101.85 -7.07 25.37
CA VAL A 395 100.55 -7.65 25.05
C VAL A 395 100.02 -8.35 26.29
N SER A 396 100.78 -9.19 26.99
CA SER A 396 100.33 -9.80 28.26
C SER A 396 99.86 -8.78 29.30
N LYS A 397 100.59 -7.67 29.49
CA LYS A 397 100.15 -6.59 30.41
C LYS A 397 98.95 -5.81 29.87
N LYS A 398 98.87 -5.61 28.56
CA LYS A 398 97.69 -5.01 27.91
C LYS A 398 96.50 -5.97 27.91
N ASP A 399 96.71 -7.28 27.89
CA ASP A 399 95.70 -8.34 27.92
C ASP A 399 95.04 -8.38 29.29
N ASP A 400 95.78 -8.16 30.38
CA ASP A 400 95.19 -7.99 31.71
C ASP A 400 94.29 -6.74 31.79
N VAL A 401 94.70 -5.64 31.15
CA VAL A 401 93.90 -4.41 31.09
C VAL A 401 92.71 -4.57 30.14
N ILE A 402 92.90 -5.26 29.02
CA ILE A 402 91.85 -5.60 28.06
C ILE A 402 90.85 -6.55 28.72
N ALA A 403 91.28 -7.56 29.49
CA ALA A 403 90.39 -8.45 30.24
C ALA A 403 89.53 -7.68 31.25
N LYS A 404 90.09 -6.70 31.97
CA LYS A 404 89.32 -5.82 32.85
C LYS A 404 88.36 -4.92 32.07
N LYS A 405 88.80 -4.34 30.95
CA LYS A 405 87.95 -3.53 30.08
C LYS A 405 86.86 -4.37 29.41
N ASP A 406 87.12 -5.63 29.10
CA ASP A 406 86.17 -6.58 28.52
C ASP A 406 85.14 -7.01 29.54
N GLN A 407 85.52 -7.18 30.80
CA GLN A 407 84.56 -7.37 31.89
C GLN A 407 83.66 -6.15 32.07
N LEU A 408 84.23 -4.94 32.06
CA LEU A 408 83.46 -3.70 32.13
C LEU A 408 82.59 -3.48 30.88
N LEU A 409 83.09 -3.85 29.69
CA LEU A 409 82.35 -3.77 28.44
C LEU A 409 81.23 -4.80 28.41
N LYS A 410 81.45 -6.01 28.93
CA LYS A 410 80.38 -7.01 29.11
C LYS A 410 79.31 -6.50 30.08
N ALA A 411 79.71 -5.93 31.21
CA ALA A 411 78.76 -5.33 32.16
C ALA A 411 78.01 -4.14 31.55
N ALA A 412 78.68 -3.27 30.81
CA ALA A 412 78.06 -2.15 30.12
C ALA A 412 77.15 -2.61 28.97
N LYS A 413 77.53 -3.64 28.22
CA LYS A 413 76.68 -4.26 27.18
C LYS A 413 75.44 -4.88 27.80
N ILE A 414 75.56 -5.58 28.93
CA ILE A 414 74.41 -6.13 29.67
C ILE A 414 73.50 -4.98 30.12
N ALA A 415 74.05 -3.92 30.71
CA ALA A 415 73.27 -2.75 31.13
C ALA A 415 72.62 -2.02 29.94
N ILE A 416 73.29 -1.94 28.79
CA ILE A 416 72.73 -1.39 27.55
C ILE A 416 71.60 -2.30 27.05
N THR A 417 71.78 -3.62 27.01
CA THR A 417 70.71 -4.53 26.61
C THR A 417 69.51 -4.49 27.55
N GLU A 418 69.74 -4.34 28.86
CA GLU A 418 68.66 -4.12 29.83
C GLU A 418 67.96 -2.80 29.58
N LYS A 419 68.71 -1.72 29.27
CA LYS A 419 68.14 -0.42 28.94
C LYS A 419 67.38 -0.41 27.62
N ASP A 420 67.91 -1.07 26.60
CA ASP A 420 67.28 -1.24 25.29
C ASP A 420 66.01 -2.09 25.43
N GLN A 421 66.01 -3.11 26.30
CA GLN A 421 64.81 -3.85 26.63
C GLN A 421 63.78 -2.95 27.32
N THR A 422 64.18 -2.15 28.32
CA THR A 422 63.23 -1.22 28.97
C THR A 422 62.72 -0.13 28.03
N LEU A 423 63.53 0.32 27.06
CA LEU A 423 63.10 1.25 26.02
C LEU A 423 62.15 0.58 25.04
N THR A 424 62.40 -0.68 24.69
CA THR A 424 61.50 -1.48 23.86
C THR A 424 60.15 -1.65 24.56
N ASP A 425 60.15 -2.06 25.83
CA ASP A 425 58.94 -2.21 26.64
C ASP A 425 58.19 -0.88 26.75
N ALA A 426 58.90 0.23 27.00
CA ALA A 426 58.30 1.56 27.05
C ALA A 426 57.72 2.00 25.70
N ASN A 427 58.41 1.71 24.59
CA ASN A 427 57.92 2.01 23.25
C ASN A 427 56.68 1.17 22.92
N THR A 428 56.64 -0.10 23.32
CA THR A 428 55.44 -0.94 23.19
C THR A 428 54.26 -0.33 23.93
N VAL A 429 54.45 0.13 25.17
CA VAL A 429 53.40 0.82 25.94
C VAL A 429 52.99 2.14 25.29
N ILE A 430 53.93 2.88 24.69
CA ILE A 430 53.60 4.11 23.93
C ILE A 430 52.72 3.76 22.73
N THR A 431 53.09 2.75 21.95
CA THR A 431 52.29 2.28 20.80
C THR A 431 50.91 1.82 21.24
N GLU A 432 50.81 1.03 22.31
CA GLU A 432 49.50 0.62 22.89
C GLU A 432 48.64 1.82 23.30
N ASN A 433 49.26 2.87 23.86
CA ASN A 433 48.55 4.10 24.22
C ASN A 433 48.16 4.93 22.99
N GLU A 434 49.00 5.00 21.95
CA GLU A 434 48.69 5.66 20.68
C GLU A 434 47.53 4.97 19.97
N ASP A 435 47.51 3.64 19.97
CA ASP A 435 46.39 2.83 19.46
C ASP A 435 45.11 3.09 20.27
N ALA A 436 45.22 3.14 21.61
CA ALA A 436 44.09 3.45 22.49
C ALA A 436 43.55 4.87 22.28
N ILE A 437 44.43 5.86 22.08
CA ILE A 437 44.04 7.24 21.75
C ILE A 437 43.32 7.28 20.41
N THR A 438 43.86 6.62 19.39
CA THR A 438 43.24 6.53 18.06
C THR A 438 41.84 5.91 18.14
N ALA A 439 41.68 4.82 18.89
CA ALA A 439 40.39 4.18 19.11
C ALA A 439 39.38 5.09 19.84
N LEU A 440 39.86 5.91 20.81
CA LEU A 440 39.05 6.90 21.50
C LEU A 440 38.64 8.06 20.56
N GLU A 441 39.55 8.55 19.71
CA GLU A 441 39.25 9.58 18.72
C GLU A 441 38.21 9.12 17.70
N GLU A 442 38.33 7.88 17.21
CA GLU A 442 37.31 7.26 16.36
C GLU A 442 35.96 7.11 17.08
N ALA A 443 35.97 6.74 18.37
CA ALA A 443 34.76 6.66 19.17
C ALA A 443 34.09 8.03 19.37
N VAL A 444 34.87 9.10 19.53
CA VAL A 444 34.38 10.48 19.60
C VAL A 444 33.79 10.89 18.24
N SER A 445 34.50 10.67 17.14
CA SER A 445 34.01 10.97 15.79
C SER A 445 32.69 10.24 15.48
N ARG A 446 32.56 8.97 15.88
CA ARG A 446 31.30 8.21 15.76
C ARG A 446 30.17 8.86 16.57
N LYS A 447 30.46 9.32 17.79
CA LYS A 447 29.46 10.02 18.63
C LYS A 447 29.07 11.37 18.06
N ASP A 448 29.98 12.10 17.43
CA ASP A 448 29.69 13.38 16.78
C ASP A 448 28.76 13.17 15.57
N ILE A 449 29.03 12.17 14.73
CA ILE A 449 28.13 11.80 13.62
C ILE A 449 26.72 11.46 14.14
N LEU A 450 26.64 10.63 15.18
CA LEU A 450 25.38 10.26 15.83
C LEU A 450 24.64 11.47 16.42
N THR A 451 25.36 12.48 16.89
CA THR A 451 24.78 13.70 17.45
C THR A 451 24.21 14.57 16.35
N VAL A 452 24.94 14.75 15.23
CA VAL A 452 24.44 15.44 14.03
C VAL A 452 23.19 14.77 13.46
N GLU A 453 23.15 13.44 13.42
CA GLU A 453 21.98 12.70 12.96
C GLU A 453 20.77 12.88 13.89
N LYS A 454 20.99 12.87 15.21
CA LYS A 454 19.95 13.16 16.20
C LYS A 454 19.43 14.60 16.08
N ASP A 455 20.31 15.58 15.88
CA ASP A 455 19.92 16.97 15.69
C ASP A 455 19.07 17.14 14.43
N ARG A 456 19.44 16.48 13.33
CA ARG A 456 18.64 16.45 12.10
C ARG A 456 17.27 15.80 12.31
N MET A 457 17.20 14.71 13.10
CA MET A 457 15.93 14.07 13.44
C MET A 457 15.05 14.98 14.31
N ILE A 458 15.65 15.71 15.27
CA ILE A 458 14.94 16.68 16.11
C ILE A 458 14.38 17.82 15.24
N GLU A 459 15.14 18.31 14.27
CA GLU A 459 14.67 19.33 13.33
C GLU A 459 13.47 18.83 12.50
N GLY A 460 13.56 17.62 11.95
CA GLY A 460 12.43 17.00 11.24
C GLY A 460 11.19 16.80 12.12
N LEU A 461 11.37 16.48 13.41
CA LEU A 461 10.26 16.39 14.37
C LEU A 461 9.67 17.77 14.69
N LYS A 462 10.48 18.83 14.77
CA LYS A 462 10.00 20.21 14.95
C LYS A 462 9.16 20.67 13.77
N ASP A 463 9.61 20.41 12.55
CA ASP A 463 8.86 20.75 11.33
C ASP A 463 7.52 20.00 11.28
N ALA A 464 7.53 18.71 11.58
CA ALA A 464 6.30 17.90 11.67
C ALA A 464 5.35 18.41 12.76
N ASN A 465 5.87 18.88 13.89
CA ASN A 465 5.05 19.45 14.95
C ASN A 465 4.45 20.81 14.53
N SER A 466 5.22 21.66 13.85
CA SER A 466 4.72 22.93 13.30
C SER A 466 3.59 22.70 12.28
N GLN A 467 3.73 21.72 11.39
CA GLN A 467 2.66 21.33 10.47
C GLN A 467 1.41 20.81 11.19
N LYS A 468 1.57 20.07 12.29
CA LYS A 468 0.44 19.62 13.10
C LYS A 468 -0.27 20.79 13.77
N GLU A 469 0.48 21.76 14.30
CA GLU A 469 -0.08 22.97 14.92
C GLU A 469 -0.88 23.80 13.90
N THR A 470 -0.42 23.92 12.65
CA THR A 470 -1.17 24.62 11.60
C THR A 470 -2.48 23.90 11.26
N VAL A 471 -2.44 22.57 11.15
CA VAL A 471 -3.65 21.76 10.89
C VAL A 471 -4.63 21.84 12.07
N ILE A 472 -4.14 21.84 13.31
CA ILE A 472 -4.99 22.01 14.50
C ILE A 472 -5.68 23.38 14.45
N ALA A 473 -4.95 24.46 14.17
CA ALA A 473 -5.54 25.80 14.06
C ALA A 473 -6.61 25.89 12.96
N GLU A 474 -6.39 25.25 11.80
CA GLU A 474 -7.40 25.15 10.73
C GLU A 474 -8.65 24.39 11.19
N LYS A 475 -8.46 23.28 11.92
CA LYS A 475 -9.58 22.48 12.45
C LYS A 475 -10.35 23.20 13.54
N GLU A 476 -9.67 23.96 14.41
CA GLU A 476 -10.32 24.80 15.44
C GLU A 476 -11.18 25.88 14.78
N LYS A 477 -10.67 26.56 13.75
CA LYS A 477 -11.45 27.53 12.97
C LYS A 477 -12.67 26.90 12.29
N ALA A 478 -12.50 25.70 11.72
CA ALA A 478 -13.62 24.99 11.10
C ALA A 478 -14.69 24.59 12.14
N LEU A 479 -14.26 24.20 13.35
CA LEU A 479 -15.16 23.88 14.46
C LEU A 479 -15.93 25.13 14.95
N GLU A 480 -15.26 26.28 15.03
CA GLU A 480 -15.90 27.56 15.38
C GLU A 480 -16.99 27.96 14.37
N ASN A 481 -16.70 27.82 13.07
CA ASN A 481 -17.69 28.04 12.01
C ASN A 481 -18.88 27.08 12.16
N ALA A 482 -18.62 25.78 12.36
CA ALA A 482 -19.68 24.79 12.54
C ALA A 482 -20.55 25.06 13.78
N ASN A 483 -19.94 25.51 14.88
CA ASN A 483 -20.69 25.91 16.08
C ASN A 483 -21.57 27.14 15.83
N THR A 484 -21.10 28.09 15.02
CA THR A 484 -21.89 29.24 14.59
C THR A 484 -23.08 28.81 13.74
N ASP A 485 -22.88 27.89 12.80
CA ASP A 485 -23.97 27.32 11.99
C ASP A 485 -24.99 26.57 12.83
N ILE A 486 -24.54 25.77 13.81
CA ILE A 486 -25.43 25.09 14.77
C ILE A 486 -26.27 26.11 15.54
N ALA A 487 -25.66 27.19 16.05
CA ALA A 487 -26.39 28.23 16.76
C ALA A 487 -27.45 28.90 15.88
N ASN A 488 -27.12 29.19 14.61
CA ASN A 488 -28.07 29.74 13.64
C ASN A 488 -29.23 28.78 13.35
N LEU A 489 -28.93 27.49 13.18
CA LEU A 489 -29.95 26.45 12.96
C LEU A 489 -30.85 26.29 14.19
N GLN A 490 -30.30 26.33 15.40
CA GLN A 490 -31.08 26.28 16.64
C GLN A 490 -32.03 27.49 16.77
N ALA A 491 -31.57 28.68 16.40
CA ALA A 491 -32.43 29.87 16.37
C ALA A 491 -33.59 29.72 15.37
N ALA A 492 -33.32 29.21 14.16
CA ALA A 492 -34.35 28.95 13.16
C ALA A 492 -35.35 27.85 13.60
N VAL A 493 -34.89 26.82 14.30
CA VAL A 493 -35.77 25.79 14.87
C VAL A 493 -36.68 26.40 15.94
N ALA A 494 -36.14 27.22 16.84
CA ALA A 494 -36.94 27.90 17.87
C ALA A 494 -38.02 28.82 17.25
N GLU A 495 -37.69 29.54 16.18
CA GLU A 495 -38.67 30.36 15.44
C GLU A 495 -39.78 29.50 14.82
N ASN A 496 -39.42 28.37 14.22
CA ASN A 496 -40.41 27.43 13.66
C ASN A 496 -41.28 26.77 14.74
N GLU A 497 -40.72 26.43 15.89
CA GLU A 497 -41.47 25.90 17.04
C GLU A 497 -42.48 26.93 17.55
N GLN A 498 -42.09 28.20 17.64
CA GLN A 498 -43.01 29.28 18.00
C GLN A 498 -44.12 29.46 16.96
N ALA A 499 -43.78 29.47 15.67
CA ALA A 499 -44.77 29.57 14.60
C ALA A 499 -45.77 28.40 14.61
N LEU A 500 -45.29 27.18 14.93
CA LEU A 500 -46.16 26.01 15.12
C LEU A 500 -47.07 26.16 16.35
N ALA A 501 -46.57 26.70 17.46
CA ALA A 501 -47.37 26.97 18.65
C ALA A 501 -48.48 28.00 18.36
N ASP A 502 -48.15 29.06 17.65
CA ASP A 502 -49.11 30.10 17.23
C ASP A 502 -50.17 29.50 16.28
N ALA A 503 -49.73 28.70 15.29
CA ALA A 503 -50.63 28.01 14.37
C ALA A 503 -51.58 27.05 15.10
N ASN A 504 -51.09 26.29 16.08
CA ASN A 504 -51.91 25.40 16.90
C ASN A 504 -52.94 26.18 17.72
N THR A 505 -52.57 27.34 18.25
CA THR A 505 -53.49 28.22 18.99
C THR A 505 -54.63 28.70 18.07
N ILE A 506 -54.30 29.13 16.86
CA ILE A 506 -55.30 29.52 15.85
C ILE A 506 -56.19 28.33 15.47
N ILE A 507 -55.64 27.12 15.32
CA ILE A 507 -56.41 25.91 15.04
C ILE A 507 -57.40 25.63 16.17
N THR A 508 -56.99 25.75 17.44
CA THR A 508 -57.88 25.57 18.59
C THR A 508 -59.00 26.61 18.61
N GLU A 509 -58.71 27.90 18.42
CA GLU A 509 -59.72 28.96 18.35
C GLU A 509 -60.72 28.71 17.22
N LYS A 510 -60.24 28.30 16.04
CA LYS A 510 -61.11 27.94 14.92
C LYS A 510 -61.95 26.71 15.22
N GLY A 511 -61.39 25.71 15.92
CA GLY A 511 -62.11 24.53 16.38
C GLY A 511 -63.27 24.90 17.31
N GLU A 512 -63.03 25.78 18.28
CA GLU A 512 -64.08 26.31 19.17
C GLU A 512 -65.15 27.09 18.41
N ALA A 513 -64.75 27.93 17.44
CA ALA A 513 -65.68 28.67 16.60
C ALA A 513 -66.55 27.74 15.73
N VAL A 514 -65.97 26.66 15.18
CA VAL A 514 -66.72 25.64 14.43
C VAL A 514 -67.73 24.94 15.35
N MET A 515 -67.33 24.52 16.55
CA MET A 515 -68.26 23.93 17.52
C MET A 515 -69.42 24.89 17.87
N ALA A 516 -69.15 26.18 18.04
CA ALA A 516 -70.18 27.18 18.30
C ALA A 516 -71.14 27.35 17.11
N LEU A 517 -70.63 27.30 15.89
CA LEU A 517 -71.45 27.33 14.68
C LEU A 517 -72.29 26.06 14.52
N GLU A 518 -71.73 24.89 14.81
CA GLU A 518 -72.46 23.61 14.79
C GLU A 518 -73.61 23.61 15.79
N GLU A 519 -73.39 24.10 17.01
CA GLU A 519 -74.43 24.27 18.03
C GLU A 519 -75.53 25.26 17.56
N ALA A 520 -75.13 26.38 16.96
CA ALA A 520 -76.09 27.35 16.42
C ALA A 520 -76.92 26.77 15.27
N ILE A 521 -76.33 25.94 14.40
CA ILE A 521 -77.04 25.21 13.34
C ILE A 521 -78.03 24.23 13.96
N SER A 522 -77.61 23.45 14.97
CA SER A 522 -78.50 22.51 15.67
C SER A 522 -79.72 23.23 16.25
N GLN A 523 -79.52 24.37 16.93
CA GLN A 523 -80.62 25.18 17.45
C GLN A 523 -81.55 25.70 16.34
N LYS A 524 -80.98 26.10 15.19
CA LYS A 524 -81.77 26.53 14.03
C LYS A 524 -82.58 25.39 13.44
N ASP A 525 -82.02 24.19 13.36
CA ASP A 525 -82.73 23.00 12.88
C ASP A 525 -83.90 22.63 13.80
N ASP A 526 -83.72 22.74 15.12
CA ASP A 526 -84.79 22.57 16.11
C ASP A 526 -85.91 23.61 15.93
N MET A 527 -85.55 24.88 15.75
CA MET A 527 -86.52 25.95 15.45
C MET A 527 -87.28 25.70 14.13
N VAL A 528 -86.58 25.24 13.10
CA VAL A 528 -87.19 24.88 11.81
C VAL A 528 -88.15 23.71 11.99
N ALA A 529 -87.78 22.69 12.77
CA ALA A 529 -88.65 21.57 13.08
C ALA A 529 -89.91 22.03 13.83
N GLU A 530 -89.81 22.92 14.81
CA GLU A 530 -90.95 23.51 15.51
C GLU A 530 -91.87 24.30 14.56
N LYS A 531 -91.28 25.20 13.75
CA LYS A 531 -92.05 25.97 12.75
C LYS A 531 -92.75 25.07 11.74
N ASN A 532 -92.11 23.98 11.31
CA ASN A 532 -92.72 23.00 10.42
C ASN A 532 -93.90 22.27 11.09
N ARG A 533 -93.84 21.95 12.38
CA ARG A 533 -95.00 21.42 13.13
C ARG A 533 -96.14 22.43 13.16
N THR A 534 -95.86 23.70 13.51
CA THR A 534 -96.89 24.76 13.52
C THR A 534 -97.52 24.96 12.14
N ILE A 535 -96.72 24.94 11.07
CA ILE A 535 -97.24 25.02 9.69
C ILE A 535 -98.14 23.80 9.40
N GLY A 536 -97.79 22.61 9.88
CA GLY A 536 -98.63 21.42 9.84
C GLY A 536 -99.98 21.63 10.52
N ASP A 537 -99.96 22.05 11.79
CA ASP A 537 -101.19 22.31 12.57
C ASP A 537 -102.09 23.36 11.91
N LEU A 538 -101.49 24.44 11.37
CA LEU A 538 -102.22 25.47 10.63
C LEU A 538 -102.81 24.93 9.32
N ARG A 539 -102.10 24.06 8.60
CA ARG A 539 -102.64 23.41 7.40
C ARG A 539 -103.83 22.51 7.75
N ASP A 540 -103.73 21.72 8.82
CA ASP A 540 -104.82 20.86 9.28
C ASP A 540 -106.04 21.69 9.71
N THR A 541 -105.79 22.80 10.42
CA THR A 541 -106.84 23.76 10.80
C THR A 541 -107.51 24.39 9.57
N ASN A 542 -106.73 24.83 8.58
CA ASN A 542 -107.27 25.37 7.34
C ASN A 542 -108.07 24.31 6.57
N ALA A 543 -107.58 23.07 6.47
CA ALA A 543 -108.33 21.97 5.86
C ALA A 543 -109.66 21.74 6.58
N GLN A 544 -109.68 21.80 7.92
CA GLN A 544 -110.90 21.71 8.70
C GLN A 544 -111.84 22.91 8.45
N GLN A 545 -111.31 24.13 8.35
CA GLN A 545 -112.11 25.30 7.96
C GLN A 545 -112.71 25.16 6.56
N GLU A 546 -111.96 24.65 5.59
CA GLU A 546 -112.45 24.38 4.23
C GLU A 546 -113.60 23.36 4.24
N THR A 547 -113.52 22.30 5.05
CA THR A 547 -114.63 21.35 5.20
C THR A 547 -115.90 22.01 5.78
N VAL A 548 -115.75 22.86 6.81
CA VAL A 548 -116.87 23.60 7.40
C VAL A 548 -117.48 24.58 6.40
N ILE A 549 -116.65 25.25 5.60
CA ILE A 549 -117.14 26.13 4.52
C ILE A 549 -117.94 25.31 3.51
N ALA A 550 -117.45 24.15 3.08
CA ALA A 550 -118.16 23.28 2.15
C ALA A 550 -119.52 22.81 2.71
N GLU A 551 -119.60 22.44 3.99
CA GLU A 551 -120.85 22.11 4.68
C GLU A 551 -121.82 23.30 4.72
N ARG A 552 -121.31 24.50 5.04
CA ARG A 552 -122.12 25.73 5.04
C ARG A 552 -122.63 26.10 3.66
N ASP A 553 -121.81 25.95 2.62
CA ASP A 553 -122.21 26.17 1.24
C ASP A 553 -123.31 25.19 0.80
N GLN A 554 -123.23 23.93 1.23
CA GLN A 554 -124.30 22.95 1.01
C GLN A 554 -125.59 23.33 1.76
N ALA A 555 -125.47 23.78 3.00
CA ALA A 555 -126.62 24.27 3.78
C ALA A 555 -127.26 25.51 3.14
N LEU A 556 -126.46 26.44 2.63
CA LEU A 556 -126.93 27.62 1.89
C LEU A 556 -127.64 27.23 0.59
N LYS A 557 -127.11 26.26 -0.18
CA LYS A 557 -127.80 25.73 -1.36
C LYS A 557 -129.18 25.18 -1.00
N LYS A 558 -129.29 24.42 0.10
CA LYS A 558 -130.57 23.90 0.59
C LYS A 558 -131.53 25.03 1.00
N ALA A 559 -131.05 26.00 1.78
CA ALA A 559 -131.85 27.15 2.18
C ALA A 559 -132.36 27.95 0.95
N ASN A 560 -131.51 28.13 -0.07
CA ASN A 560 -131.91 28.77 -1.32
C ASN A 560 -132.98 27.97 -2.08
N THR A 561 -132.90 26.63 -2.10
CA THR A 561 -133.99 25.80 -2.68
C THR A 561 -135.28 25.90 -1.88
N ASP A 562 -135.20 25.96 -0.54
CA ASP A 562 -136.37 26.12 0.32
C ASP A 562 -137.03 27.49 0.13
N ILE A 563 -136.23 28.56 0.00
CA ILE A 563 -136.72 29.91 -0.34
C ILE A 563 -137.40 29.91 -1.71
N ALA A 564 -136.83 29.27 -2.73
CA ALA A 564 -137.42 29.19 -4.06
C ALA A 564 -138.79 28.45 -4.03
N ASN A 565 -138.89 27.36 -3.27
CA ASN A 565 -140.15 26.64 -3.06
C ASN A 565 -141.20 27.50 -2.36
N LEU A 566 -140.82 28.21 -1.29
CA LEU A 566 -141.72 29.14 -0.59
C LEU A 566 -142.18 30.27 -1.51
N GLN A 567 -141.31 30.83 -2.35
CA GLN A 567 -141.68 31.84 -3.34
C GLN A 567 -142.72 31.31 -4.34
N SER A 568 -142.59 30.06 -4.80
CA SER A 568 -143.58 29.40 -5.65
C SER A 568 -144.96 29.27 -4.97
N ILE A 569 -144.98 28.79 -3.72
CA ILE A 569 -146.22 28.68 -2.92
C ILE A 569 -146.86 30.06 -2.70
N THR A 570 -146.05 31.08 -2.47
CA THR A 570 -146.53 32.46 -2.29
C THR A 570 -147.18 32.97 -3.57
N ALA A 571 -146.54 32.73 -4.73
CA ALA A 571 -147.11 33.07 -6.03
C ALA A 571 -148.44 32.34 -6.33
N GLU A 572 -148.57 31.07 -5.95
CA GLU A 572 -149.84 30.34 -6.05
C GLU A 572 -150.94 30.96 -5.17
N LYS A 573 -150.60 31.36 -3.94
CA LYS A 573 -151.53 32.02 -3.03
C LYS A 573 -151.94 33.40 -3.53
N ASP A 574 -151.01 34.17 -4.08
CA ASP A 574 -151.29 35.47 -4.68
C ASP A 574 -152.26 35.33 -5.88
N TYR A 575 -152.09 34.28 -6.69
CA TYR A 575 -153.04 33.94 -7.76
C TYR A 575 -154.44 33.62 -7.23
N ALA A 576 -154.53 32.82 -6.15
CA ALA A 576 -155.79 32.47 -5.53
C ALA A 576 -156.50 33.69 -4.89
N ILE A 577 -155.74 34.60 -4.29
CA ILE A 577 -156.25 35.88 -3.76
C ILE A 577 -156.81 36.72 -4.92
N ALA A 578 -156.07 36.85 -6.03
CA ALA A 578 -156.52 37.60 -7.19
C ALA A 578 -157.80 37.02 -7.83
N ASP A 579 -158.01 35.70 -7.78
CA ASP A 579 -159.27 35.07 -8.20
C ASP A 579 -160.43 35.38 -7.24
N LYS A 580 -160.18 35.34 -5.93
CA LYS A 580 -161.18 35.71 -4.92
C LYS A 580 -161.59 37.17 -5.00
N ASP A 581 -160.64 38.07 -5.27
CA ASP A 581 -160.92 39.49 -5.49
C ASP A 581 -161.80 39.72 -6.72
N ARG A 582 -161.63 38.94 -7.80
CA ARG A 582 -162.54 38.96 -8.96
C ARG A 582 -163.96 38.50 -8.59
N GLN A 583 -164.10 37.45 -7.78
CA GLN A 583 -165.40 36.97 -7.31
C GLN A 583 -166.10 38.03 -6.43
N ILE A 584 -165.36 38.69 -5.53
CA ILE A 584 -165.88 39.80 -4.71
C ILE A 584 -166.36 40.96 -5.59
N HIS A 585 -165.63 41.28 -6.67
CA HIS A 585 -166.03 42.34 -7.60
C HIS A 585 -167.34 42.02 -8.34
N SER A 586 -167.53 40.76 -8.74
CA SER A 586 -168.77 40.26 -9.35
C SER A 586 -169.99 40.43 -8.42
N TYR A 587 -169.88 39.99 -7.16
CA TYR A 587 -170.97 40.13 -6.19
C TYR A 587 -171.31 41.60 -5.87
N ARG A 588 -170.32 42.50 -5.94
CA ARG A 588 -170.57 43.95 -5.78
C ARG A 588 -171.39 44.53 -6.94
N GLN A 589 -171.23 44.03 -8.17
CA GLN A 589 -172.03 44.48 -9.31
C GLN A 589 -173.48 43.99 -9.24
N GLU A 590 -173.72 42.77 -8.73
CA GLU A 590 -175.09 42.26 -8.48
C GLU A 590 -175.84 43.05 -7.41
N LEU A 591 -175.16 43.48 -6.35
CA LEU A 591 -175.76 44.35 -5.33
C LEU A 591 -176.21 45.70 -5.90
N TYR A 592 -175.48 46.24 -6.88
CA TYR A 592 -175.78 47.55 -7.47
C TYR A 592 -177.07 47.53 -8.32
N SER A 593 -177.36 46.41 -9.00
CA SER A 593 -178.56 46.27 -9.85
C SER A 593 -179.85 46.14 -9.04
N VAL A 594 -179.77 45.58 -7.82
CA VAL A 594 -180.90 45.50 -6.87
C VAL A 594 -181.23 46.87 -6.28
N TYR A 595 -180.23 47.72 -6.03
CA TYR A 595 -180.43 49.10 -5.54
C TYR A 595 -181.16 50.00 -6.55
N THR A 596 -181.20 49.63 -7.84
CA THR A 596 -181.77 50.47 -8.92
C THR A 596 -183.22 50.16 -9.33
N SER A 597 -183.96 49.34 -8.56
CA SER A 597 -185.36 48.99 -8.89
C SER A 597 -186.43 49.91 -8.28
N ARG A 598 -187.47 50.19 -9.08
CA ARG A 598 -188.50 51.26 -8.94
C ARG A 598 -189.43 51.15 -7.71
N SER A 599 -189.42 50.04 -6.96
CA SER A 599 -190.33 49.76 -5.84
C SER A 599 -189.88 50.32 -4.48
N TRP A 600 -188.70 50.94 -4.38
CA TRP A 600 -188.01 51.14 -3.09
C TRP A 600 -188.02 52.55 -2.47
N ARG A 601 -188.69 53.59 -3.01
CA ARG A 601 -188.68 54.92 -2.33
C ARG A 601 -189.96 55.76 -2.26
N PHE A 602 -191.09 55.36 -2.83
CA PHE A 602 -192.38 56.04 -2.52
C PHE A 602 -192.85 55.81 -1.06
N THR A 603 -192.19 54.91 -0.31
CA THR A 603 -192.53 54.53 1.06
C THR A 603 -191.60 55.10 2.14
N LEU A 604 -190.72 56.05 1.78
CA LEU A 604 -189.74 56.67 2.66
C LEU A 604 -190.32 57.62 3.76
N PRO A 605 -191.42 58.37 3.57
CA PRO A 605 -191.83 59.38 4.57
C PRO A 605 -192.66 58.85 5.77
N MET A 606 -193.11 57.59 5.78
CA MET A 606 -193.93 57.05 6.88
C MET A 606 -193.15 56.30 7.99
N ARG A 607 -191.81 56.32 7.99
CA ARG A 607 -191.00 55.49 8.92
C ARG A 607 -189.88 56.23 9.67
N LYS A 608 -190.25 57.30 10.40
CA LYS A 608 -189.40 57.93 11.44
C LYS A 608 -189.95 57.90 12.88
N VAL A 609 -190.97 57.08 13.22
CA VAL A 609 -191.49 56.98 14.62
C VAL A 609 -191.69 55.52 15.14
N GLY A 610 -191.29 54.48 14.39
CA GLY A 610 -191.45 53.06 14.78
C GLY A 610 -190.16 52.30 15.17
N THR A 611 -189.08 53.02 15.50
CA THR A 611 -187.73 52.45 15.74
C THR A 611 -187.58 51.71 17.09
N VAL A 612 -188.64 51.51 17.86
CA VAL A 612 -188.54 51.17 19.31
C VAL A 612 -188.88 49.73 19.70
N VAL A 613 -189.44 48.87 18.84
CA VAL A 613 -189.66 47.44 19.22
C VAL A 613 -188.60 46.52 18.61
N ARG A 614 -187.38 47.04 18.56
CA ARG A 614 -186.16 46.22 18.51
C ARG A 614 -186.17 45.30 19.73
N CYS A 615 -185.77 44.05 19.50
CA CYS A 615 -185.48 43.02 20.50
C CYS A 615 -186.71 42.31 21.07
N THR A 616 -187.04 41.14 20.51
CA THR A 616 -186.82 39.84 21.18
C THR A 616 -187.75 38.76 20.63
N ARG A 617 -187.28 38.01 19.63
CA ARG A 617 -187.68 36.61 19.32
C ARG A 617 -186.94 36.21 18.06
N ALA A 618 -185.98 35.30 18.00
CA ALA A 618 -185.39 34.37 18.95
C ALA A 618 -184.16 33.86 18.17
N ILE A 619 -182.90 34.08 18.56
CA ILE A 619 -182.21 33.36 19.64
C ILE A 619 -182.94 32.08 20.00
N LEU A 620 -182.60 30.96 19.35
CA LEU A 620 -182.73 29.59 19.88
C LEU A 620 -182.19 28.60 18.83
N HIS A 621 -180.92 28.17 18.99
CA HIS A 621 -180.47 26.78 18.80
C HIS A 621 -178.94 26.56 19.00
N ARG A 622 -178.27 27.28 19.92
CA ARG A 622 -176.90 26.88 20.36
C ARG A 622 -176.75 26.78 21.89
N PRO A 623 -176.02 25.77 22.41
CA PRO A 623 -176.47 24.97 23.55
C PRO A 623 -176.02 25.48 24.93
N TRP A 624 -174.92 26.23 25.03
CA TRP A 624 -174.48 26.78 26.33
C TRP A 624 -175.43 27.87 26.85
N LEU A 625 -176.03 28.67 25.96
CA LEU A 625 -177.01 29.70 26.35
C LEU A 625 -178.31 29.09 26.93
N ARG A 626 -178.64 27.86 26.49
CA ARG A 626 -179.81 27.07 26.93
C ARG A 626 -179.74 26.70 28.42
N ALA A 627 -178.53 26.47 28.94
CA ALA A 627 -178.32 26.15 30.35
C ALA A 627 -178.41 27.39 31.27
N LYS A 628 -177.99 28.56 30.80
CA LYS A 628 -178.11 29.84 31.54
C LYS A 628 -179.55 30.32 31.66
N ILE A 629 -180.36 30.19 30.61
CA ILE A 629 -181.77 30.61 30.62
C ILE A 629 -182.63 29.70 31.53
N LYS A 630 -182.33 28.39 31.57
CA LYS A 630 -183.02 27.43 32.46
C LYS A 630 -182.80 27.74 33.94
N ARG A 631 -181.64 28.30 34.31
CA ARG A 631 -181.36 28.75 35.69
C ARG A 631 -182.07 30.07 36.04
N ALA A 632 -182.24 30.98 35.09
CA ALA A 632 -182.94 32.25 35.33
C ALA A 632 -184.47 32.07 35.53
N TYR A 633 -185.09 31.06 34.92
CA TYR A 633 -186.52 30.75 35.07
C TYR A 633 -186.94 30.43 36.51
N PHE A 634 -186.06 29.81 37.30
CA PHE A 634 -186.39 29.37 38.66
C PHE A 634 -186.18 30.44 39.74
N LEU A 635 -185.64 31.61 39.40
CA LEU A 635 -185.27 32.67 40.35
C LEU A 635 -186.31 33.79 40.52
N LEU A 636 -187.46 33.75 39.83
CA LEU A 636 -188.49 34.79 39.92
C LEU A 636 -189.84 34.30 40.51
N PRO A 637 -190.60 35.21 41.18
CA PRO A 637 -191.65 34.87 42.15
C PRO A 637 -192.90 34.17 41.58
N ALA A 638 -193.57 33.41 42.44
CA ALA A 638 -194.67 32.48 42.10
C ALA A 638 -195.92 33.14 41.48
N LEU A 639 -196.16 34.43 41.71
CA LEU A 639 -197.29 35.16 41.13
C LEU A 639 -197.10 35.54 39.64
N VAL A 640 -195.86 35.56 39.13
CA VAL A 640 -195.54 35.83 37.71
C VAL A 640 -195.55 34.54 36.87
N ARG A 641 -195.49 33.36 37.52
CA ARG A 641 -195.41 32.02 36.89
C ARG A 641 -196.70 31.56 36.19
N ASN A 642 -197.82 32.22 36.48
CA ASN A 642 -199.17 31.75 36.14
C ASN A 642 -200.02 32.78 35.37
N SER A 643 -199.39 33.58 34.49
CA SER A 643 -200.13 34.37 33.51
C SER A 643 -200.08 33.72 32.11
N ARG A 644 -201.19 33.80 31.37
CA ARG A 644 -201.43 33.16 30.05
C ARG A 644 -200.38 33.46 28.96
N LEU A 645 -199.47 34.42 29.17
CA LEU A 645 -198.40 34.80 28.24
C LEU A 645 -197.15 33.89 28.30
N ILE A 646 -197.00 33.07 29.35
CA ILE A 646 -195.82 32.22 29.59
C ILE A 646 -196.04 30.74 29.19
N ASP A 647 -197.27 30.29 29.01
CA ASP A 647 -197.56 28.89 28.63
C ASP A 647 -197.05 28.51 27.22
N ASN A 648 -196.92 29.47 26.30
CA ASN A 648 -196.45 29.20 24.94
C ASN A 648 -194.93 28.93 24.83
N LEU A 649 -194.15 29.14 25.90
CA LEU A 649 -192.76 28.67 25.98
C LEU A 649 -192.64 27.20 26.37
N LYS A 650 -193.71 26.60 26.92
CA LYS A 650 -193.71 25.20 27.38
C LYS A 650 -193.76 24.19 26.23
N ASN A 651 -194.41 24.56 25.12
CA ASN A 651 -194.65 23.66 23.98
C ASN A 651 -193.67 23.80 22.80
N ARG A 652 -192.74 24.77 22.80
CA ARG A 652 -191.76 24.97 21.70
C ARG A 652 -190.51 24.07 21.77
N PHE A 653 -190.49 23.08 22.66
CA PHE A 653 -189.44 22.06 22.74
C PHE A 653 -189.80 20.73 22.04
N LYS A 654 -190.91 20.70 21.29
CA LYS A 654 -191.34 19.54 20.48
C LYS A 654 -191.34 19.92 18.98
N ASN A 655 -190.53 19.20 18.19
CA ASN A 655 -190.59 18.94 16.72
C ASN A 655 -189.41 19.40 15.81
N LYS A 656 -188.98 18.42 14.97
CA LYS A 656 -188.28 18.42 13.64
C LYS A 656 -186.75 18.65 13.60
N GLU A 657 -185.84 17.74 13.21
CA GLU A 657 -185.61 16.74 12.11
C GLU A 657 -184.67 17.24 10.97
N ILE A 658 -183.58 16.47 10.75
CA ILE A 658 -182.65 16.40 9.57
C ILE A 658 -181.62 17.56 9.48
N LEU A 659 -180.28 17.40 9.40
CA LEU A 659 -179.32 16.29 9.15
C LEU A 659 -178.04 16.55 9.98
#